data_AF-A0A3L6E046-F1
#
_entry.id   AF-A0A3L6E046-F1
#
_cell.length_a   1.000
_cell.length_b   1.000
_cell.length_c   1.000
_cell.angle_alpha   90.00
_cell.angle_beta   90.00
_cell.angle_gamma   90.00
#
_symmetry.space_group_name_H-M   'P 1'
#
loop_
_entity.id
_entity.type
_entity.pdbx_description
1 polymer ?
#
loop_
_entity_poly.entity_id
_entity_poly.type
_entity_poly.pdbx_seq_one_letter_code
_entity_poly.pdbx_strand_id
1 'polypeptide(L)'
;MAPLPASLMPCLWLFLCLLAAPCPAARAARFACNATAPRASTCQALVSYAPPNGTATPTLAAVRALFQLRSHRALLAANGLPLSTPPTAPAPVPLRVRLPCLCSGGAGATFQRPTYRVRAGDTLDAVARGVFAGLVTYQDIAAANNVSDPNRVAVGQQLWIPVPCSCDLVGGQPVVHFTYVVPAGGSVSSIAEEFGTTEETILTLNKMPDAKSLLAGQVLDVPLRACSSAISSTAIDRNLLVPNGSYILTANNCVKCGCSSSTWQLDCQSTQGLSSSFCPAAKCGDMFLGNTSSSTSSCESTACSYAGYTNSTSFAILANVTTTNVCNGIKKELFNLAVPAIVGQAIDPVAQLLETAYVGRLGPVELASAAVGMSVFNIISKLFNIPLLSITTSFVAEDVSKHDSSQSASGNISGKVGERKRLPSISSALLLAAAIGVIEALALILGSGILLNIMGVSHASAMHNPARLFLSVRALGAPAVVVSLAIQGLGNISAVVLLPFFVYSLNLGLTGAALATIASQYIGMFLLLWSLSKRAVLLPPKMKDLEFVGYIKSGVFVGIALALLLFVSFGRLAEIFSKDPMVIQIVRSGVLFVSASQPINALAFIFDGLHFGVSDFSYSASSMMVVGAISSLFLLCAPPFFGLLGVWAGLALFMSLRMTAGFMR
;
A
#
# COMPACT_ATOMS: atom_id res chain seq x y z
N MET A 1 71.27 5.88 -24.67
CA MET A 1 69.93 5.62 -24.11
C MET A 1 69.70 4.12 -24.17
N ALA A 2 69.58 3.49 -23.00
CA ALA A 2 69.48 2.04 -22.86
C ALA A 2 68.17 1.50 -23.49
N PRO A 3 68.18 0.29 -24.07
CA PRO A 3 66.98 -0.32 -24.65
C PRO A 3 66.02 -0.74 -23.53
N LEU A 4 64.74 -0.40 -23.69
CA LEU A 4 63.66 -0.79 -22.78
C LEU A 4 63.48 -2.32 -22.77
N PRO A 5 63.17 -2.92 -21.61
CA PRO A 5 63.18 -4.38 -21.42
C PRO A 5 61.98 -5.05 -22.12
N ALA A 6 62.23 -6.25 -22.66
CA ALA A 6 61.29 -7.09 -23.40
C ALA A 6 60.07 -7.59 -22.58
N SER A 7 59.95 -7.22 -21.30
CA SER A 7 58.86 -7.60 -20.41
C SER A 7 57.59 -6.74 -20.54
N LEU A 8 57.62 -5.66 -21.33
CA LEU A 8 56.48 -4.75 -21.53
C LEU A 8 55.68 -5.00 -22.83
N MET A 9 56.17 -5.83 -23.76
CA MET A 9 55.45 -6.17 -24.99
C MET A 9 54.16 -6.98 -24.80
N PRO A 10 54.03 -7.92 -23.84
CA PRO A 10 52.79 -8.67 -23.65
C PRO A 10 51.65 -7.78 -23.11
N CYS A 11 51.99 -6.79 -22.27
CA CYS A 11 51.02 -5.83 -21.73
C CYS A 11 50.54 -4.84 -22.79
N LEU A 12 51.41 -4.39 -23.70
CA LEU A 12 51.03 -3.49 -24.78
C LEU A 12 50.14 -4.21 -25.82
N TRP A 13 50.38 -5.49 -26.09
CA TRP A 13 49.52 -6.33 -26.94
C TRP A 13 48.16 -6.61 -26.30
N LEU A 14 48.10 -6.88 -24.99
CA LEU A 14 46.80 -6.99 -24.28
C LEU A 14 46.02 -5.67 -24.31
N PHE A 15 46.71 -4.52 -24.18
CA PHE A 15 46.07 -3.20 -24.21
C PHE A 15 45.58 -2.81 -25.62
N LEU A 16 46.31 -3.18 -26.68
CA LEU A 16 45.86 -2.98 -28.07
C LEU A 16 44.76 -3.98 -28.47
N CYS A 17 44.76 -5.22 -27.97
CA CYS A 17 43.66 -6.18 -28.18
C CYS A 17 42.37 -5.78 -27.44
N LEU A 18 42.47 -5.09 -26.29
CA LEU A 18 41.33 -4.51 -25.59
C LEU A 18 40.72 -3.29 -26.31
N LEU A 19 41.50 -2.59 -27.13
CA LEU A 19 41.03 -1.48 -27.99
C LEU A 19 40.52 -1.95 -29.36
N ALA A 20 40.78 -3.21 -29.74
CA ALA A 20 40.34 -3.82 -31.00
C ALA A 20 39.26 -4.90 -30.80
N ALA A 21 38.56 -4.89 -29.66
CA ALA A 21 37.32 -5.63 -29.56
C ALA A 21 36.34 -5.01 -30.58
N PRO A 22 35.83 -5.76 -31.57
CA PRO A 22 34.76 -5.26 -32.42
C PRO A 22 33.64 -4.86 -31.47
N CYS A 23 33.30 -3.56 -31.45
CA CYS A 23 32.11 -3.07 -30.80
C CYS A 23 30.99 -4.03 -31.23
N PRO A 24 30.33 -4.76 -30.32
CA PRO A 24 29.18 -5.55 -30.73
C PRO A 24 28.25 -4.53 -31.35
N ALA A 25 28.08 -4.61 -32.69
CA ALA A 25 27.16 -3.75 -33.41
C ALA A 25 25.88 -3.76 -32.59
N ALA A 26 25.55 -2.60 -32.00
CA ALA A 26 24.45 -2.48 -31.06
C ALA A 26 23.25 -3.12 -31.73
N ARG A 27 22.88 -4.32 -31.26
CA ARG A 27 21.73 -5.02 -31.79
C ARG A 27 20.57 -4.11 -31.44
N ALA A 28 19.88 -3.69 -32.50
CA ALA A 28 18.64 -2.94 -32.47
C ALA A 28 17.85 -3.23 -31.19
N ALA A 29 17.45 -2.18 -30.46
CA ALA A 29 16.61 -2.30 -29.27
C ALA A 29 15.26 -2.85 -29.70
N ARG A 30 15.16 -4.17 -29.79
CA ARG A 30 14.00 -4.93 -30.24
C ARG A 30 13.50 -5.73 -29.06
N PHE A 31 12.25 -5.51 -28.70
CA PHE A 31 11.61 -6.37 -27.72
C PHE A 31 11.54 -7.78 -28.29
N ALA A 32 11.91 -8.76 -27.46
CA ALA A 32 11.78 -10.15 -27.84
C ALA A 32 10.31 -10.44 -28.14
N CYS A 33 10.05 -11.10 -29.26
CA CYS A 33 8.71 -11.57 -29.58
C CYS A 33 8.81 -12.93 -30.27
N ASN A 34 8.46 -13.97 -29.52
CA ASN A 34 8.58 -15.36 -29.94
C ASN A 34 7.24 -16.00 -30.35
N ALA A 35 6.11 -15.31 -30.17
CA ALA A 35 4.76 -15.65 -30.64
C ALA A 35 4.62 -17.05 -31.28
N THR A 36 4.47 -18.08 -30.43
CA THR A 36 4.54 -19.50 -30.78
C THR A 36 3.27 -20.06 -31.46
N ALA A 37 2.29 -19.23 -31.82
CA ALA A 37 1.01 -19.66 -32.38
C ALA A 37 0.80 -19.16 -33.84
N PRO A 38 0.12 -19.92 -34.73
CA PRO A 38 0.14 -19.70 -36.19
C PRO A 38 -0.52 -18.40 -36.69
N ARG A 39 -1.14 -17.60 -35.79
CA ARG A 39 -1.85 -16.35 -36.11
C ARG A 39 -1.70 -15.27 -35.00
N ALA A 40 -0.76 -15.45 -34.08
CA ALA A 40 -0.47 -14.53 -32.97
C ALA A 40 0.68 -13.55 -33.27
N SER A 41 1.10 -13.45 -34.53
CA SER A 41 2.16 -12.52 -34.93
C SER A 41 1.74 -11.05 -34.86
N THR A 42 0.46 -10.72 -34.68
CA THR A 42 0.00 -9.33 -34.57
C THR A 42 -0.83 -9.05 -33.32
N CYS A 43 -0.54 -7.93 -32.67
CA CYS A 43 -1.27 -7.43 -31.51
C CYS A 43 -1.33 -5.89 -31.50
N GLN A 44 -1.85 -5.30 -30.42
CA GLN A 44 -1.83 -3.86 -30.18
C GLN A 44 -0.89 -3.56 -29.01
N ALA A 45 0.17 -2.81 -29.26
CA ALA A 45 1.08 -2.33 -28.22
C ALA A 45 0.79 -0.87 -27.90
N LEU A 46 1.20 -0.45 -26.70
CA LEU A 46 1.16 0.95 -26.29
C LEU A 46 2.56 1.54 -26.32
N VAL A 47 2.65 2.81 -26.68
CA VAL A 47 3.92 3.54 -26.78
C VAL A 47 3.82 4.83 -25.99
N SER A 48 4.83 5.14 -25.19
CA SER A 48 4.96 6.38 -24.43
C SER A 48 5.61 7.45 -25.29
N TYR A 49 4.85 8.48 -25.66
CA TYR A 49 5.37 9.62 -26.40
C TYR A 49 5.43 10.86 -25.52
N ALA A 50 6.64 11.35 -25.28
CA ALA A 50 6.88 12.63 -24.61
C ALA A 50 7.84 13.46 -25.45
N PRO A 51 7.43 14.63 -25.96
CA PRO A 51 8.31 15.45 -26.77
C PRO A 51 9.52 15.94 -25.94
N PRO A 52 10.70 16.17 -26.56
CA PRO A 52 11.91 16.57 -25.83
C PRO A 52 11.73 17.87 -25.02
N ASN A 53 12.47 17.98 -23.91
CA ASN A 53 12.43 19.16 -23.03
C ASN A 53 12.69 20.46 -23.82
N GLY A 54 11.88 21.49 -23.56
CA GLY A 54 11.97 22.80 -24.23
C GLY A 54 11.18 22.93 -25.53
N THR A 55 10.56 21.84 -26.01
CA THR A 55 9.60 21.91 -27.12
C THR A 55 8.19 22.29 -26.61
N ALA A 56 7.42 23.02 -27.43
CA ALA A 56 6.04 23.32 -27.08
C ALA A 56 5.19 22.04 -27.02
N THR A 57 4.26 21.97 -26.07
CA THR A 57 3.35 20.83 -25.92
C THR A 57 2.54 20.63 -27.20
N PRO A 58 2.61 19.46 -27.87
CA PRO A 58 1.91 19.22 -29.11
C PRO A 58 0.40 19.09 -28.87
N THR A 59 -0.39 19.43 -29.89
CA THR A 59 -1.82 19.15 -29.87
C THR A 59 -2.10 17.68 -30.15
N LEU A 60 -3.25 17.17 -29.73
CA LEU A 60 -3.69 15.81 -30.04
C LEU A 60 -3.72 15.54 -31.56
N ALA A 61 -4.09 16.55 -32.36
CA ALA A 61 -4.04 16.48 -33.82
C ALA A 61 -2.62 16.29 -34.36
N ALA A 62 -1.63 17.00 -33.80
CA ALA A 62 -0.23 16.89 -34.22
C ALA A 62 0.32 15.50 -33.94
N VAL A 63 0.05 14.95 -32.75
CA VAL A 63 0.46 13.57 -32.40
C VAL A 63 -0.26 12.55 -33.29
N ARG A 64 -1.57 12.71 -33.50
CA ARG A 64 -2.35 11.84 -34.40
C ARG A 64 -1.75 11.80 -35.80
N ALA A 65 -1.32 12.95 -36.32
CA ALA A 65 -0.67 13.06 -37.63
C ALA A 65 0.73 12.44 -37.62
N LEU A 66 1.54 12.69 -36.60
CA LEU A 66 2.89 12.14 -36.45
C LEU A 66 2.89 10.61 -36.44
N PHE A 67 1.99 10.01 -35.67
CA PHE A 67 1.85 8.55 -35.58
C PHE A 67 0.92 7.95 -36.64
N GLN A 68 0.38 8.77 -37.54
CA GLN A 68 -0.53 8.36 -38.63
C GLN A 68 -1.72 7.51 -38.13
N LEU A 69 -2.32 7.94 -37.02
CA LEU A 69 -3.43 7.24 -36.39
C LEU A 69 -4.73 7.47 -37.18
N ARG A 70 -5.44 6.39 -37.49
CA ARG A 70 -6.69 6.42 -38.25
C ARG A 70 -7.85 7.12 -37.53
N SER A 71 -7.82 7.15 -36.20
CA SER A 71 -8.93 7.64 -35.38
C SER A 71 -8.43 8.56 -34.28
N HIS A 72 -9.02 9.77 -34.20
CA HIS A 72 -8.83 10.68 -33.06
C HIS A 72 -9.32 10.04 -31.77
N ARG A 73 -10.47 9.35 -31.82
CA ARG A 73 -11.06 8.66 -30.67
C ARG A 73 -10.15 7.57 -30.10
N ALA A 74 -9.39 6.86 -30.95
CA ALA A 74 -8.44 5.85 -30.49
C ALA A 74 -7.30 6.47 -29.66
N LEU A 75 -6.85 7.68 -30.03
CA LEU A 75 -5.85 8.41 -29.26
C LEU A 75 -6.41 8.88 -27.90
N LEU A 76 -7.65 9.38 -27.89
CA LEU A 76 -8.34 9.74 -26.64
C LEU A 76 -8.49 8.51 -25.73
N ALA A 77 -8.89 7.38 -26.30
CA ALA A 77 -9.16 6.14 -25.60
C ALA A 77 -7.92 5.57 -24.88
N ALA A 78 -6.76 5.57 -25.55
CA ALA A 78 -5.49 5.15 -24.96
C ALA A 78 -5.06 5.98 -23.74
N ASN A 79 -5.60 7.20 -23.60
CA ASN A 79 -5.25 8.16 -22.54
C ASN A 79 -6.41 8.43 -21.56
N GLY A 80 -7.51 7.69 -21.67
CA GLY A 80 -8.67 7.91 -20.80
C GLY A 80 -9.35 9.27 -20.97
N LEU A 81 -9.11 9.98 -22.07
CA LEU A 81 -9.66 11.32 -22.30
C LEU A 81 -11.13 11.26 -22.74
N PRO A 82 -11.97 12.24 -22.37
CA PRO A 82 -13.36 12.32 -22.81
C PRO A 82 -13.49 12.31 -24.34
N LEU A 83 -14.52 11.65 -24.87
CA LEU A 83 -14.76 11.59 -26.33
C LEU A 83 -15.09 12.96 -26.95
N SER A 84 -15.46 13.96 -26.13
CA SER A 84 -15.71 15.35 -26.53
C SER A 84 -14.43 16.18 -26.71
N THR A 85 -13.25 15.67 -26.33
CA THR A 85 -12.01 16.45 -26.39
C THR A 85 -11.61 16.78 -27.83
N PRO A 86 -11.47 18.06 -28.20
CA PRO A 86 -11.21 18.47 -29.57
C PRO A 86 -9.76 18.16 -30.01
N PRO A 87 -9.50 17.98 -31.32
CA PRO A 87 -8.15 17.72 -31.83
C PRO A 87 -7.12 18.83 -31.55
N THR A 88 -7.58 20.06 -31.34
CA THR A 88 -6.74 21.22 -31.01
C THR A 88 -6.30 21.28 -29.55
N ALA A 89 -6.89 20.45 -28.68
CA ALA A 89 -6.51 20.43 -27.27
C ALA A 89 -5.03 20.00 -27.09
N PRO A 90 -4.33 20.55 -26.08
CA PRO A 90 -2.97 20.13 -25.75
C PRO A 90 -2.97 18.66 -25.32
N ALA A 91 -1.99 17.89 -25.81
CA ALA A 91 -1.86 16.49 -25.47
C ALA A 91 -1.26 16.33 -24.06
N PRO A 92 -1.79 15.44 -23.19
CA PRO A 92 -1.14 15.10 -21.92
C PRO A 92 0.20 14.43 -22.18
N VAL A 93 1.22 14.78 -21.41
CA VAL A 93 2.59 14.23 -21.53
C VAL A 93 2.97 13.51 -20.23
N PRO A 94 3.48 12.27 -20.27
CA PRO A 94 3.65 11.42 -21.45
C PRO A 94 2.31 10.94 -22.01
N LEU A 95 2.21 10.90 -23.34
CA LEU A 95 1.02 10.47 -24.06
C LEU A 95 1.13 9.00 -24.44
N ARG A 96 0.07 8.22 -24.22
CA ARG A 96 -0.02 6.83 -24.66
C ARG A 96 -0.55 6.75 -26.08
N VAL A 97 0.19 6.10 -26.97
CA VAL A 97 -0.19 5.89 -28.37
C VAL A 97 -0.34 4.39 -28.64
N ARG A 98 -1.51 3.96 -29.11
CA ARG A 98 -1.76 2.55 -29.45
C ARG A 98 -1.41 2.28 -30.92
N LEU A 99 -0.50 1.33 -31.15
CA LEU A 99 0.01 1.00 -32.48
C LEU A 99 -0.07 -0.51 -32.74
N PRO A 100 -0.29 -0.92 -34.01
CA PRO A 100 -0.24 -2.33 -34.38
C PRO A 100 1.20 -2.83 -34.28
N CYS A 101 1.38 -3.97 -33.62
CA CYS A 101 2.67 -4.66 -33.52
C CYS A 101 2.68 -5.87 -34.45
N LEU A 102 3.81 -6.14 -35.10
CA LEU A 102 4.07 -7.38 -35.83
C LEU A 102 5.33 -8.04 -35.28
N CYS A 103 5.22 -9.31 -34.93
CA CYS A 103 6.32 -10.15 -34.50
C CYS A 103 6.84 -10.97 -35.68
N SER A 104 8.14 -10.82 -35.96
CA SER A 104 8.83 -11.49 -37.05
C SER A 104 10.30 -11.70 -36.68
N GLY A 105 10.82 -12.92 -36.89
CA GLY A 105 12.24 -13.22 -36.64
C GLY A 105 12.69 -13.07 -35.18
N GLY A 106 11.82 -13.38 -34.22
CA GLY A 106 12.13 -13.32 -32.78
C GLY A 106 12.05 -11.93 -32.14
N ALA A 107 11.60 -10.92 -32.90
CA ALA A 107 11.47 -9.54 -32.46
C ALA A 107 10.14 -8.94 -32.91
N GLY A 108 9.60 -8.01 -32.13
CA GLY A 108 8.41 -7.24 -32.50
C GLY A 108 8.71 -5.78 -32.81
N ALA A 109 8.07 -5.26 -33.86
CA ALA A 109 8.14 -3.86 -34.25
C ALA A 109 6.78 -3.36 -34.78
N THR A 110 6.53 -2.05 -34.69
CA THR A 110 5.27 -1.46 -35.14
C THR A 110 5.06 -1.63 -36.64
N PHE A 111 3.91 -2.14 -37.04
CA PHE A 111 3.64 -2.52 -38.43
C PHE A 111 2.98 -1.40 -39.25
N GLN A 112 3.49 -1.15 -40.46
CA GLN A 112 3.00 -0.14 -41.44
C GLN A 112 3.05 1.33 -41.02
N ARG A 113 3.07 1.63 -39.72
CA ARG A 113 3.09 3.00 -39.18
C ARG A 113 3.80 3.03 -37.82
N PRO A 114 4.46 4.15 -37.45
CA PRO A 114 4.52 5.40 -38.22
C PRO A 114 5.52 5.36 -39.38
N THR A 115 5.28 6.22 -40.37
CA THR A 115 6.28 6.54 -41.40
C THR A 115 6.62 8.03 -41.34
N TYR A 116 7.86 8.37 -41.67
CA TYR A 116 8.37 9.73 -41.66
C TYR A 116 8.88 10.12 -43.04
N ARG A 117 8.54 11.32 -43.49
CA ARG A 117 9.05 11.87 -44.75
C ARG A 117 10.19 12.83 -44.46
N VAL A 118 11.39 12.48 -44.90
CA VAL A 118 12.63 13.24 -44.67
C VAL A 118 12.50 14.66 -45.21
N ARG A 119 12.84 15.65 -44.39
CA ARG A 119 12.86 17.08 -44.72
C ARG A 119 14.30 17.53 -44.99
N ALA A 120 14.43 18.71 -45.60
CA ALA A 120 15.74 19.30 -45.85
C ALA A 120 16.47 19.56 -44.51
N GLY A 121 17.68 19.02 -44.38
CA GLY A 121 18.52 19.15 -43.19
C GLY A 121 18.32 18.08 -42.11
N ASP A 122 17.42 17.10 -42.32
CA ASP A 122 17.22 16.01 -41.37
C ASP A 122 18.40 15.03 -41.35
N THR A 123 18.72 14.52 -40.16
CA THR A 123 19.56 13.34 -39.95
C THR A 123 18.74 12.24 -39.29
N LEU A 124 19.13 10.98 -39.45
CA LEU A 124 18.42 9.87 -38.80
C LEU A 124 18.43 9.99 -37.26
N ASP A 125 19.50 10.53 -36.66
CA ASP A 125 19.57 10.77 -35.21
C ASP A 125 18.60 11.87 -34.77
N ALA A 126 18.52 12.98 -35.52
CA ALA A 126 17.57 14.06 -35.25
C ALA A 126 16.11 13.59 -35.38
N VAL A 127 15.82 12.71 -36.34
CA VAL A 127 14.49 12.09 -36.47
C VAL A 127 14.21 11.16 -35.29
N ALA A 128 15.15 10.28 -34.94
CA ALA A 128 15.00 9.34 -33.84
C ALA A 128 14.78 10.03 -32.48
N ARG A 129 15.67 10.96 -32.10
CA ARG A 129 15.66 11.62 -30.78
C ARG A 129 14.78 12.87 -30.74
N GLY A 130 14.77 13.66 -31.80
CA GLY A 130 14.03 14.93 -31.87
C GLY A 130 12.55 14.73 -32.19
N VAL A 131 12.25 13.91 -33.22
CA VAL A 131 10.87 13.72 -33.70
C VAL A 131 10.15 12.59 -32.96
N PHE A 132 10.80 11.44 -32.81
CA PHE A 132 10.22 10.26 -32.15
C PHE A 132 10.66 10.09 -30.70
N ALA A 133 11.23 11.14 -30.09
CA ALA A 133 11.54 11.21 -28.67
C ALA A 133 12.38 10.03 -28.13
N GLY A 134 13.27 9.47 -28.96
CA GLY A 134 14.15 8.37 -28.56
C GLY A 134 13.46 6.99 -28.51
N LEU A 135 12.23 6.87 -29.03
CA LEU A 135 11.52 5.59 -29.13
C LEU A 135 12.22 4.54 -29.99
N VAL A 136 13.09 4.99 -30.89
CA VAL A 136 13.94 4.16 -31.76
C VAL A 136 15.33 4.80 -31.83
N THR A 137 16.33 4.02 -32.22
CA THR A 137 17.66 4.54 -32.55
C THR A 137 17.79 4.82 -34.04
N TYR A 138 18.77 5.64 -34.44
CA TYR A 138 19.03 5.86 -35.87
C TYR A 138 19.47 4.58 -36.58
N GLN A 139 20.16 3.67 -35.89
CA GLN A 139 20.56 2.36 -36.39
C GLN A 139 19.34 1.50 -36.69
N ASP A 140 18.31 1.54 -35.83
CA ASP A 140 17.06 0.83 -36.05
C ASP A 140 16.37 1.32 -37.32
N ILE A 141 16.30 2.64 -37.50
CA ILE A 141 15.71 3.25 -38.70
C ILE A 141 16.52 2.86 -39.94
N ALA A 142 17.85 2.97 -39.89
CA ALA A 142 18.70 2.65 -41.03
C ALA A 142 18.56 1.17 -41.46
N ALA A 143 18.62 0.25 -40.49
CA ALA A 143 18.48 -1.18 -40.72
C ALA A 143 17.10 -1.56 -41.24
N ALA A 144 16.03 -0.96 -40.71
CA ALA A 144 14.66 -1.25 -41.11
C ALA A 144 14.30 -0.72 -42.51
N ASN A 145 15.05 0.26 -43.02
CA ASN A 145 14.81 0.91 -44.31
C ASN A 145 15.91 0.64 -45.34
N ASN A 146 16.82 -0.31 -45.07
CA ASN A 146 17.96 -0.64 -45.93
C ASN A 146 18.82 0.58 -46.31
N VAL A 147 19.02 1.51 -45.37
CA VAL A 147 19.88 2.69 -45.58
C VAL A 147 21.32 2.29 -45.28
N SER A 148 22.17 2.27 -46.32
CA SER A 148 23.56 1.83 -46.21
C SER A 148 24.47 2.84 -45.49
N ASP A 149 24.27 4.14 -45.74
CA ASP A 149 24.97 5.23 -45.05
C ASP A 149 23.95 6.06 -44.24
N PRO A 150 23.91 5.93 -42.90
CA PRO A 150 22.98 6.66 -42.04
C PRO A 150 23.06 8.19 -42.13
N ASN A 151 24.16 8.73 -42.66
CA ASN A 151 24.36 10.17 -42.83
C ASN A 151 23.84 10.70 -44.18
N ARG A 152 23.39 9.81 -45.07
CA ARG A 152 22.91 10.16 -46.42
C ARG A 152 21.47 9.69 -46.61
N VAL A 153 20.53 10.57 -46.26
CA VAL A 153 19.10 10.38 -46.54
C VAL A 153 18.61 11.45 -47.53
N ALA A 154 17.79 11.04 -48.50
CA ALA A 154 17.31 11.96 -49.52
C ALA A 154 16.07 12.72 -49.03
N VAL A 155 16.01 14.02 -49.31
CA VAL A 155 14.81 14.82 -49.02
C VAL A 155 13.60 14.23 -49.74
N GLY A 156 12.50 14.03 -49.02
CA GLY A 156 11.28 13.41 -49.53
C GLY A 156 11.24 11.89 -49.43
N GLN A 157 12.34 11.22 -49.08
CA GLN A 157 12.37 9.78 -48.81
C GLN A 157 11.41 9.43 -47.67
N GLN A 158 10.66 8.33 -47.82
CA GLN A 158 9.76 7.83 -46.79
C GLN A 158 10.47 6.73 -45.99
N LEU A 159 10.60 6.93 -44.68
CA LEU A 159 11.21 6.01 -43.74
C LEU A 159 10.13 5.39 -42.87
N TRP A 160 10.09 4.07 -42.78
CA TRP A 160 9.34 3.36 -41.75
C TRP A 160 10.06 3.47 -40.40
N ILE A 161 9.33 3.75 -39.34
CA ILE A 161 9.87 3.94 -38.00
C ILE A 161 9.51 2.70 -37.16
N PRO A 162 10.48 1.79 -36.91
CA PRO A 162 10.22 0.48 -36.30
C PRO A 162 10.20 0.56 -34.78
N VAL A 163 9.19 1.20 -34.18
CA VAL A 163 9.09 1.29 -32.71
C VAL A 163 9.00 -0.12 -32.11
N PRO A 164 9.82 -0.47 -31.11
CA PRO A 164 9.81 -1.81 -30.54
C PRO A 164 8.52 -2.10 -29.79
N CYS A 165 8.03 -3.32 -29.91
CA CYS A 165 6.80 -3.79 -29.27
C CYS A 165 6.84 -5.32 -29.14
N SER A 166 5.96 -5.91 -28.34
CA SER A 166 5.83 -7.36 -28.24
C SER A 166 4.37 -7.78 -28.08
N CYS A 167 4.12 -9.06 -28.39
CA CYS A 167 2.82 -9.73 -28.26
C CYS A 167 2.91 -10.95 -27.34
N ASP A 168 4.04 -11.15 -26.67
CA ASP A 168 4.30 -12.32 -25.85
C ASP A 168 3.50 -12.27 -24.54
N LEU A 169 3.33 -13.45 -23.94
CA LEU A 169 2.77 -13.54 -22.59
C LEU A 169 3.89 -13.29 -21.57
N VAL A 170 3.58 -12.64 -20.47
CA VAL A 170 4.53 -12.43 -19.36
C VAL A 170 4.02 -13.21 -18.15
N GLY A 171 4.82 -14.17 -17.67
CA GLY A 171 4.39 -15.07 -16.58
C GLY A 171 3.17 -15.93 -16.94
N GLY A 172 2.96 -16.24 -18.23
CA GLY A 172 1.79 -16.97 -18.72
C GLY A 172 0.49 -16.15 -18.77
N GLN A 173 0.54 -14.84 -18.50
CA GLN A 173 -0.61 -13.94 -18.51
C GLN A 173 -0.56 -12.98 -19.72
N PRO A 174 -1.72 -12.63 -20.31
CA PRO A 174 -1.77 -11.64 -21.38
C PRO A 174 -1.55 -10.24 -20.81
N VAL A 175 -0.63 -9.49 -21.41
CA VAL A 175 -0.28 -8.13 -20.99
C VAL A 175 -0.30 -7.18 -22.18
N VAL A 176 -0.44 -5.89 -21.90
CA VAL A 176 -0.21 -4.86 -22.92
C VAL A 176 1.22 -4.38 -22.78
N HIS A 177 2.07 -4.77 -23.73
CA HIS A 177 3.44 -4.27 -23.80
C HIS A 177 3.44 -2.76 -24.04
N PHE A 178 4.09 -2.05 -23.12
CA PHE A 178 4.18 -0.60 -23.12
C PHE A 178 5.64 -0.18 -23.33
N THR A 179 5.90 0.39 -24.50
CA THR A 179 7.21 0.94 -24.86
C THR A 179 7.42 2.24 -24.10
N TYR A 180 8.19 2.19 -23.01
CA TYR A 180 8.40 3.27 -22.08
C TYR A 180 9.81 3.85 -22.20
N VAL A 181 9.93 5.16 -22.42
CA VAL A 181 11.22 5.86 -22.41
C VAL A 181 11.50 6.36 -21.00
N VAL A 182 12.61 5.92 -20.41
CA VAL A 182 12.93 6.20 -19.01
C VAL A 182 13.28 7.69 -18.82
N PRO A 183 12.56 8.43 -17.96
CA PRO A 183 12.89 9.81 -17.66
C PRO A 183 14.19 9.92 -16.84
N ALA A 184 14.81 11.11 -16.85
CA ALA A 184 15.99 11.37 -16.02
C ALA A 184 15.67 11.17 -14.53
N GLY A 185 16.52 10.42 -13.83
CA GLY A 185 16.33 10.09 -12.41
C GLY A 185 15.34 8.96 -12.14
N GLY A 186 14.80 8.30 -13.17
CA GLY A 186 13.96 7.12 -13.03
C GLY A 186 14.72 5.91 -12.47
N SER A 187 14.01 5.05 -11.73
CA SER A 187 14.54 3.80 -11.19
C SER A 187 13.64 2.63 -11.57
N VAL A 188 14.17 1.41 -11.63
CA VAL A 188 13.36 0.21 -11.92
C VAL A 188 12.27 0.04 -10.86
N SER A 189 12.57 0.34 -9.59
CA SER A 189 11.62 0.27 -8.47
C SER A 189 10.43 1.23 -8.66
N SER A 190 10.71 2.50 -9.01
CA SER A 190 9.65 3.49 -9.21
C SER A 190 8.79 3.16 -10.43
N ILE A 191 9.39 2.63 -11.50
CA ILE A 191 8.67 2.21 -12.72
C ILE A 191 7.79 0.99 -12.42
N ALA A 192 8.32 0.01 -11.67
CA ALA A 192 7.57 -1.17 -11.26
C ALA A 192 6.34 -0.79 -10.42
N GLU A 193 6.52 0.11 -9.45
CA GLU A 193 5.44 0.62 -8.61
C GLU A 193 4.40 1.43 -9.42
N GLU A 194 4.85 2.32 -10.31
CA GLU A 194 3.97 3.15 -11.16
C GLU A 194 3.03 2.30 -12.02
N PHE A 195 3.54 1.21 -12.61
CA PHE A 195 2.79 0.37 -13.54
C PHE A 195 2.22 -0.92 -12.92
N GLY A 196 2.40 -1.12 -11.61
CA GLY A 196 1.86 -2.26 -10.89
C GLY A 196 2.48 -3.61 -11.28
N THR A 197 3.80 -3.64 -11.53
CA THR A 197 4.59 -4.84 -11.84
C THR A 197 5.73 -5.01 -10.82
N THR A 198 6.59 -6.01 -10.99
CA THR A 198 7.76 -6.24 -10.11
C THR A 198 9.07 -5.86 -10.80
N GLU A 199 10.06 -5.45 -10.01
CA GLU A 199 11.40 -5.15 -10.53
C GLU A 199 12.00 -6.34 -11.27
N GLU A 200 11.86 -7.55 -10.70
CA GLU A 200 12.31 -8.79 -11.33
C GLU A 200 11.67 -9.01 -12.70
N THR A 201 10.37 -8.74 -12.84
CA THR A 201 9.67 -8.87 -14.14
C THR A 201 10.24 -7.88 -15.15
N ILE A 202 10.49 -6.62 -14.75
CA ILE A 202 11.10 -5.63 -15.65
C ILE A 202 12.51 -6.04 -16.06
N LEU A 203 13.35 -6.46 -15.11
CA LEU A 203 14.74 -6.84 -15.38
C LEU A 203 14.83 -8.04 -16.31
N THR A 204 14.05 -9.09 -16.02
CA THR A 204 14.01 -10.31 -16.83
C THR A 204 13.48 -10.06 -18.23
N LEU A 205 12.37 -9.31 -18.36
CA LEU A 205 11.77 -8.97 -19.65
C LEU A 205 12.71 -8.15 -20.53
N ASN A 206 13.47 -7.22 -19.93
CA ASN A 206 14.40 -6.33 -20.63
C ASN A 206 15.84 -6.86 -20.69
N LYS A 207 16.10 -8.09 -20.23
CA LYS A 207 17.43 -8.73 -20.18
C LYS A 207 18.47 -7.86 -19.48
N MET A 208 18.06 -7.17 -18.42
CA MET A 208 18.93 -6.32 -17.63
C MET A 208 19.54 -7.13 -16.47
N PRO A 209 20.87 -7.09 -16.28
CA PRO A 209 21.52 -7.85 -15.22
C PRO A 209 21.19 -7.30 -13.83
N ASP A 210 21.02 -5.98 -13.72
CA ASP A 210 20.76 -5.30 -12.46
C ASP A 210 20.03 -3.97 -12.66
N ALA A 211 19.35 -3.48 -11.61
CA ALA A 211 18.59 -2.23 -11.66
C ALA A 211 19.44 -0.96 -11.77
N LYS A 212 20.73 -1.00 -11.41
CA LYS A 212 21.63 0.17 -11.48
C LYS A 212 22.14 0.40 -12.90
N SER A 213 22.04 -0.61 -13.76
CA SER A 213 22.33 -0.49 -15.19
C SER A 213 21.31 0.35 -15.98
N LEU A 214 20.20 0.77 -15.35
CA LEU A 214 19.16 1.57 -16.00
C LEU A 214 19.69 2.96 -16.37
N LEU A 215 19.55 3.33 -17.64
CA LEU A 215 19.96 4.64 -18.15
C LEU A 215 18.76 5.55 -18.44
N ALA A 216 18.93 6.85 -18.24
CA ALA A 216 17.96 7.83 -18.71
C ALA A 216 17.86 7.81 -20.25
N GLY A 217 16.64 7.90 -20.78
CA GLY A 217 16.35 7.78 -22.21
C GLY A 217 16.36 6.36 -22.75
N GLN A 218 16.64 5.35 -21.92
CA GLN A 218 16.55 3.95 -22.32
C GLN A 218 15.09 3.56 -22.60
N VAL A 219 14.87 2.81 -23.68
CA VAL A 219 13.56 2.24 -24.01
C VAL A 219 13.38 0.93 -23.26
N LEU A 220 12.30 0.81 -22.50
CA LEU A 220 11.96 -0.31 -21.64
C LEU A 220 10.62 -0.91 -22.06
N ASP A 221 10.55 -2.23 -22.12
CA ASP A 221 9.30 -2.98 -22.23
C ASP A 221 8.67 -3.10 -20.84
N VAL A 222 7.55 -2.43 -20.64
CA VAL A 222 6.79 -2.50 -19.38
C VAL A 222 5.50 -3.30 -19.61
N PRO A 223 5.31 -4.43 -18.91
CA PRO A 223 4.12 -5.25 -19.09
C PRO A 223 2.96 -4.65 -18.29
N LEU A 224 2.05 -3.94 -18.98
CA LEU A 224 0.85 -3.42 -18.32
C LEU A 224 -0.18 -4.54 -18.15
N ARG A 225 -0.67 -4.70 -16.92
CA ARG A 225 -1.78 -5.58 -16.63
C ARG A 225 -3.03 -5.12 -17.38
N ALA A 226 -3.68 -6.06 -18.07
CA ALA A 226 -4.97 -5.83 -18.72
C ALA A 226 -6.12 -6.30 -17.81
N CYS A 227 -7.31 -5.72 -17.99
CA CYS A 227 -8.52 -6.22 -17.37
C CYS A 227 -8.91 -7.60 -17.94
N SER A 228 -9.40 -8.48 -17.07
CA SER A 228 -10.00 -9.75 -17.48
C SER A 228 -11.27 -9.49 -18.29
N SER A 229 -11.44 -10.22 -19.39
CA SER A 229 -12.59 -10.08 -20.29
C SER A 229 -13.28 -11.42 -20.53
N ALA A 230 -14.56 -11.37 -20.92
CA ALA A 230 -15.34 -12.53 -21.33
C ALA A 230 -15.32 -12.73 -22.86
N ILE A 231 -14.34 -12.14 -23.55
CA ILE A 231 -14.28 -12.13 -25.02
C ILE A 231 -13.98 -13.55 -25.52
N SER A 232 -14.80 -14.04 -26.44
CA SER A 232 -14.66 -15.37 -27.02
C SER A 232 -13.37 -15.49 -27.84
N SER A 233 -12.74 -16.67 -27.81
CA SER A 233 -11.60 -17.00 -28.68
C SER A 233 -11.95 -16.99 -30.17
N THR A 234 -13.24 -17.07 -30.52
CA THR A 234 -13.74 -17.00 -31.89
C THR A 234 -14.01 -15.56 -32.36
N ALA A 235 -13.98 -14.58 -31.46
CA ALA A 235 -14.23 -13.19 -31.80
C ALA A 235 -13.13 -12.60 -32.69
N ILE A 236 -13.49 -11.60 -33.50
CA ILE A 236 -12.54 -10.86 -34.33
C ILE A 236 -11.55 -10.09 -33.44
N ASP A 237 -12.02 -9.57 -32.31
CA ASP A 237 -11.27 -8.82 -31.32
C ASP A 237 -10.85 -9.66 -30.10
N ARG A 238 -10.66 -10.98 -30.28
CA ARG A 238 -10.18 -11.90 -29.22
C ARG A 238 -8.88 -11.49 -28.51
N ASN A 239 -8.03 -10.69 -29.17
CA ASN A 239 -6.76 -10.18 -28.61
C ASN A 239 -6.90 -8.78 -27.99
N LEU A 240 -8.13 -8.32 -27.73
CA LEU A 240 -8.41 -7.01 -27.17
C LEU A 240 -7.97 -6.96 -25.69
N LEU A 241 -6.93 -6.17 -25.43
CA LEU A 241 -6.41 -5.92 -24.09
C LEU A 241 -6.47 -4.43 -23.76
N VAL A 242 -7.00 -4.11 -22.58
CA VAL A 242 -7.19 -2.74 -22.10
C VAL A 242 -6.54 -2.62 -20.72
N PRO A 243 -5.49 -1.79 -20.57
CA PRO A 243 -4.87 -1.54 -19.27
C PRO A 243 -5.63 -0.47 -18.48
N ASN A 244 -5.34 -0.40 -17.18
CA ASN A 244 -5.93 0.57 -16.27
C ASN A 244 -5.80 2.03 -16.77
N GLY A 245 -6.84 2.83 -16.54
CA GLY A 245 -6.86 4.25 -16.91
C GLY A 245 -6.99 4.50 -18.41
N SER A 246 -7.38 3.48 -19.18
CA SER A 246 -7.66 3.60 -20.60
C SER A 246 -8.98 2.91 -20.96
N TYR A 247 -9.49 3.22 -22.14
CA TYR A 247 -10.62 2.52 -22.74
C TYR A 247 -10.33 2.23 -24.21
N ILE A 248 -11.22 1.48 -24.85
CA ILE A 248 -11.17 1.17 -26.27
C ILE A 248 -12.57 1.19 -26.87
N LEU A 249 -12.67 1.60 -28.13
CA LEU A 249 -13.87 1.44 -28.94
C LEU A 249 -13.68 0.21 -29.84
N THR A 250 -14.56 -0.76 -29.73
CA THR A 250 -14.57 -1.99 -30.55
C THR A 250 -15.93 -2.15 -31.25
N ALA A 251 -16.08 -3.22 -32.04
CA ALA A 251 -17.28 -3.52 -32.82
C ALA A 251 -17.74 -2.29 -33.64
N ASN A 252 -16.89 -1.78 -34.53
CA ASN A 252 -17.18 -0.61 -35.37
C ASN A 252 -17.65 0.64 -34.59
N ASN A 253 -17.11 0.88 -33.39
CA ASN A 253 -17.52 1.95 -32.48
C ASN A 253 -18.95 1.81 -31.93
N CYS A 254 -19.46 0.58 -31.81
CA CYS A 254 -20.74 0.29 -31.14
C CYS A 254 -20.57 -0.11 -29.67
N VAL A 255 -19.35 -0.46 -29.24
CA VAL A 255 -19.06 -0.82 -27.85
C VAL A 255 -17.82 -0.06 -27.36
N LYS A 256 -17.94 0.54 -26.18
CA LYS A 256 -16.83 1.15 -25.44
C LYS A 256 -16.50 0.28 -24.24
N CYS A 257 -15.26 -0.18 -24.14
CA CYS A 257 -14.78 -0.99 -23.02
C CYS A 257 -13.67 -0.27 -22.26
N GLY A 258 -13.85 -0.06 -20.96
CA GLY A 258 -12.89 0.57 -20.05
C GLY A 258 -12.26 -0.44 -19.08
N CYS A 259 -11.13 -0.06 -18.50
CA CYS A 259 -10.48 -0.83 -17.46
C CYS A 259 -10.14 0.06 -16.26
N SER A 260 -10.52 -0.40 -15.06
CA SER A 260 -10.24 0.24 -13.77
C SER A 260 -9.49 -0.69 -12.85
N SER A 261 -8.54 -0.15 -12.08
CA SER A 261 -7.79 -0.89 -11.06
C SER A 261 -8.63 -1.37 -9.88
N SER A 262 -9.87 -0.88 -9.72
CA SER A 262 -10.76 -1.30 -8.63
C SER A 262 -11.32 -2.72 -8.85
N THR A 263 -11.70 -3.06 -10.08
CA THR A 263 -12.34 -4.35 -10.40
C THR A 263 -11.43 -5.27 -11.21
N TRP A 264 -10.48 -4.73 -11.97
CA TRP A 264 -9.69 -5.47 -12.98
C TRP A 264 -10.52 -6.31 -13.94
N GLN A 265 -11.79 -5.92 -14.13
CA GLN A 265 -12.73 -6.56 -15.04
C GLN A 265 -13.11 -5.56 -16.13
N LEU A 266 -13.17 -6.03 -17.37
CA LEU A 266 -13.45 -5.19 -18.52
C LEU A 266 -14.91 -4.72 -18.47
N ASP A 267 -15.13 -3.43 -18.26
CA ASP A 267 -16.46 -2.83 -18.22
C ASP A 267 -16.81 -2.28 -19.60
N CYS A 268 -17.86 -2.83 -20.22
CA CYS A 268 -18.25 -2.52 -21.58
C CYS A 268 -19.67 -1.98 -21.66
N GLN A 269 -19.85 -0.88 -22.37
CA GLN A 269 -21.14 -0.22 -22.57
C GLN A 269 -21.39 0.01 -24.06
N SER A 270 -22.67 -0.01 -24.44
CA SER A 270 -23.09 0.34 -25.79
C SER A 270 -22.90 1.83 -26.05
N THR A 271 -22.34 2.18 -27.20
CA THR A 271 -22.16 3.57 -27.63
C THR A 271 -23.25 3.98 -28.61
N GLN A 272 -24.47 4.16 -28.09
CA GLN A 272 -25.57 4.68 -28.89
C GLN A 272 -25.22 6.08 -29.42
N GLY A 273 -25.32 6.30 -30.74
CA GLY A 273 -25.16 7.61 -31.36
C GLY A 273 -23.74 8.07 -31.73
N LEU A 274 -22.69 7.25 -31.52
CA LEU A 274 -21.31 7.60 -31.90
C LEU A 274 -20.90 7.18 -33.33
N SER A 275 -21.59 6.21 -33.93
CA SER A 275 -21.38 5.77 -35.31
C SER A 275 -22.51 6.27 -36.21
N SER A 276 -22.21 6.53 -37.49
CA SER A 276 -23.22 6.77 -38.54
C SER A 276 -23.96 5.48 -38.95
N SER A 277 -23.45 4.31 -38.56
CA SER A 277 -24.06 3.01 -38.79
C SER A 277 -24.97 2.58 -37.64
N PHE A 278 -26.10 1.96 -37.96
CA PHE A 278 -26.99 1.34 -36.97
C PHE A 278 -26.24 0.25 -36.19
N CYS A 279 -26.13 0.40 -34.87
CA CYS A 279 -25.49 -0.59 -34.00
C CYS A 279 -26.50 -1.67 -33.59
N PRO A 280 -26.20 -2.98 -33.79
CA PRO A 280 -27.09 -4.05 -33.37
C PRO A 280 -27.20 -4.09 -31.84
N ALA A 281 -28.33 -4.58 -31.32
CA ALA A 281 -28.54 -4.70 -29.89
C ALA A 281 -27.60 -5.75 -29.29
N ALA A 282 -26.85 -5.36 -28.26
CA ALA A 282 -26.02 -6.27 -27.46
C ALA A 282 -26.79 -6.68 -26.21
N LYS A 283 -27.25 -7.93 -26.14
CA LYS A 283 -28.07 -8.46 -25.04
C LYS A 283 -27.61 -9.84 -24.57
N CYS A 284 -27.84 -10.13 -23.29
CA CYS A 284 -27.71 -11.44 -22.67
C CYS A 284 -29.11 -11.87 -22.18
N GLY A 285 -29.87 -12.57 -23.04
CA GLY A 285 -31.30 -12.79 -22.79
C GLY A 285 -32.05 -11.46 -22.76
N ASP A 286 -32.67 -11.14 -21.62
CA ASP A 286 -33.41 -9.88 -21.42
C ASP A 286 -32.55 -8.71 -20.92
N MET A 287 -31.30 -8.97 -20.50
CA MET A 287 -30.40 -7.94 -20.00
C MET A 287 -29.63 -7.27 -21.14
N PHE A 288 -29.54 -5.94 -21.11
CA PHE A 288 -28.66 -5.19 -22.00
C PHE A 288 -27.21 -5.23 -21.50
N LEU A 289 -26.26 -5.12 -22.43
CA LEU A 289 -24.83 -5.02 -22.12
C LEU A 289 -24.55 -3.94 -21.06
N GLY A 290 -23.83 -4.31 -20.01
CA GLY A 290 -23.48 -3.43 -18.88
C GLY A 290 -24.50 -3.44 -17.74
N ASN A 291 -25.70 -4.00 -17.93
CA ASN A 291 -26.65 -4.14 -16.84
C ASN A 291 -26.23 -5.25 -15.86
N THR A 292 -26.37 -4.95 -14.58
CA THR A 292 -26.16 -5.88 -13.47
C THR A 292 -27.49 -6.20 -12.79
N SER A 293 -27.74 -7.47 -12.53
CA SER A 293 -28.82 -7.93 -11.64
C SER A 293 -28.20 -8.57 -10.39
N SER A 294 -28.66 -8.15 -9.22
CA SER A 294 -28.37 -8.79 -7.94
C SER A 294 -29.48 -9.79 -7.65
N SER A 295 -29.14 -11.07 -7.43
CA SER A 295 -30.11 -12.02 -6.87
C SER A 295 -30.45 -11.62 -5.43
N THR A 296 -31.62 -12.06 -4.94
CA THR A 296 -32.11 -11.82 -3.57
C THR A 296 -31.21 -12.36 -2.45
N SER A 297 -30.19 -13.16 -2.77
CA SER A 297 -29.05 -13.47 -1.91
C SER A 297 -27.94 -12.43 -2.10
N SER A 298 -27.58 -11.73 -1.03
CA SER A 298 -26.68 -10.56 -0.93
C SER A 298 -25.21 -10.76 -1.37
N CYS A 299 -24.85 -11.82 -2.11
CA CYS A 299 -23.46 -12.13 -2.45
C CYS A 299 -23.16 -12.43 -3.93
N GLU A 300 -24.16 -12.69 -4.78
CA GLU A 300 -23.96 -12.97 -6.21
C GLU A 300 -24.51 -11.82 -7.07
N SER A 301 -23.65 -11.25 -7.91
CA SER A 301 -24.03 -10.27 -8.92
C SER A 301 -23.84 -10.87 -10.30
N THR A 302 -24.90 -10.88 -11.10
CA THR A 302 -24.84 -11.28 -12.51
C THR A 302 -24.80 -10.04 -13.39
N ALA A 303 -23.82 -9.96 -14.29
CA ALA A 303 -23.66 -8.87 -15.23
C ALA A 303 -23.71 -9.38 -16.68
N CYS A 304 -24.35 -8.64 -17.57
CA CYS A 304 -24.24 -8.90 -19.01
C CYS A 304 -22.95 -8.30 -19.55
N SER A 305 -21.96 -9.16 -19.83
CA SER A 305 -20.62 -8.77 -20.25
C SER A 305 -20.39 -8.94 -21.75
N TYR A 306 -19.49 -8.14 -22.30
CA TYR A 306 -19.14 -8.18 -23.72
C TYR A 306 -18.31 -9.44 -24.05
N ALA A 307 -18.72 -10.17 -25.09
CA ALA A 307 -18.09 -11.43 -25.52
C ALA A 307 -17.42 -11.34 -26.90
N GLY A 308 -17.32 -10.15 -27.50
CA GLY A 308 -16.67 -9.90 -28.80
C GLY A 308 -17.66 -9.58 -29.92
N TYR A 309 -17.17 -9.53 -31.16
CA TYR A 309 -18.03 -9.39 -32.34
C TYR A 309 -17.59 -10.28 -33.52
N THR A 310 -18.55 -10.54 -34.42
CA THR A 310 -18.33 -11.32 -35.66
C THR A 310 -18.77 -10.51 -36.88
N ASN A 311 -18.22 -10.86 -38.05
CA ASN A 311 -18.54 -10.21 -39.32
C ASN A 311 -18.54 -11.21 -40.50
N SER A 312 -18.79 -12.50 -40.23
CA SER A 312 -18.72 -13.56 -41.24
C SER A 312 -19.98 -13.68 -42.10
N THR A 313 -21.15 -13.49 -41.51
CA THR A 313 -22.46 -13.59 -42.19
C THR A 313 -23.28 -12.31 -42.05
N SER A 314 -23.29 -11.75 -40.84
CA SER A 314 -23.80 -10.41 -40.53
C SER A 314 -23.00 -9.83 -39.36
N PHE A 315 -22.91 -8.50 -39.30
CA PHE A 315 -22.24 -7.83 -38.18
C PHE A 315 -23.08 -8.03 -36.91
N ALA A 316 -22.55 -8.78 -35.94
CA ALA A 316 -23.24 -9.11 -34.69
C ALA A 316 -22.32 -8.92 -33.48
N ILE A 317 -22.88 -8.33 -32.42
CA ILE A 317 -22.22 -8.17 -31.12
C ILE A 317 -22.58 -9.36 -30.24
N LEU A 318 -21.57 -10.04 -29.70
CA LEU A 318 -21.72 -11.15 -28.76
C LEU A 318 -21.68 -10.60 -27.33
N ALA A 319 -22.59 -11.07 -26.48
CA ALA A 319 -22.59 -10.77 -25.05
C ALA A 319 -22.94 -12.05 -24.26
N ASN A 320 -22.41 -12.18 -23.04
CA ASN A 320 -22.64 -13.34 -22.20
C ASN A 320 -22.85 -12.94 -20.73
N VAL A 321 -23.64 -13.72 -19.99
CA VAL A 321 -23.87 -13.49 -18.55
C VAL A 321 -22.63 -13.94 -17.78
N THR A 322 -22.08 -13.05 -16.96
CA THR A 322 -20.96 -13.32 -16.05
C THR A 322 -21.43 -13.15 -14.62
N THR A 323 -21.21 -14.18 -13.79
CA THR A 323 -21.55 -14.16 -12.37
C THR A 323 -20.29 -13.83 -11.55
N THR A 324 -20.36 -12.80 -10.71
CA THR A 324 -19.28 -12.41 -9.79
C THR A 324 -19.73 -12.51 -8.34
N ASN A 325 -18.89 -13.11 -7.49
CA ASN A 325 -19.11 -13.25 -6.06
C ASN A 325 -18.50 -12.05 -5.31
N VAL A 326 -19.31 -11.03 -5.03
CA VAL A 326 -18.87 -9.75 -4.44
C VAL A 326 -18.32 -9.94 -3.01
N CYS A 327 -18.90 -10.88 -2.25
CA CYS A 327 -18.54 -11.12 -0.85
C CYS A 327 -17.10 -11.64 -0.63
N ASN A 328 -16.44 -12.22 -1.64
CA ASN A 328 -15.07 -12.72 -1.48
C ASN A 328 -14.01 -11.60 -1.54
N GLY A 329 -14.27 -10.52 -2.28
CA GLY A 329 -13.35 -9.38 -2.40
C GLY A 329 -13.22 -8.61 -1.09
N ILE A 330 -14.37 -8.23 -0.51
CA ILE A 330 -14.42 -7.45 0.74
C ILE A 330 -13.88 -8.28 1.92
N LYS A 331 -14.22 -9.58 2.01
CA LYS A 331 -13.66 -10.46 3.04
C LYS A 331 -12.14 -10.52 2.96
N LYS A 332 -11.56 -10.54 1.76
CA LYS A 332 -10.11 -10.62 1.56
C LYS A 332 -9.40 -9.32 1.94
N GLU A 333 -9.96 -8.16 1.60
CA GLU A 333 -9.41 -6.88 2.05
C GLU A 333 -9.52 -6.68 3.56
N LEU A 334 -10.68 -7.01 4.13
CA LEU A 334 -10.88 -6.94 5.58
C LEU A 334 -9.91 -7.87 6.32
N PHE A 335 -9.72 -9.09 5.80
CA PHE A 335 -8.76 -10.03 6.37
C PHE A 335 -7.31 -9.53 6.25
N ASN A 336 -6.94 -8.94 5.11
CA ASN A 336 -5.61 -8.38 4.89
C ASN A 336 -5.32 -7.14 5.77
N LEU A 337 -6.34 -6.38 6.18
CA LEU A 337 -6.19 -5.27 7.12
C LEU A 337 -6.23 -5.73 8.59
N ALA A 338 -7.15 -6.63 8.91
CA ALA A 338 -7.37 -7.09 10.28
C ALA A 338 -6.24 -7.98 10.79
N VAL A 339 -5.69 -8.89 9.96
CA VAL A 339 -4.67 -9.84 10.43
C VAL A 339 -3.40 -9.14 10.90
N PRO A 340 -2.77 -8.20 10.15
CA PRO A 340 -1.59 -7.49 10.63
C PRO A 340 -1.87 -6.63 11.88
N ALA A 341 -3.07 -6.05 11.99
CA ALA A 341 -3.47 -5.26 13.16
C ALA A 341 -3.64 -6.14 14.40
N ILE A 342 -4.31 -7.30 14.27
CA ILE A 342 -4.51 -8.27 15.35
C ILE A 342 -3.15 -8.83 15.79
N VAL A 343 -2.30 -9.23 14.85
CA VAL A 343 -0.94 -9.73 15.17
C VAL A 343 -0.13 -8.63 15.85
N GLY A 344 -0.18 -7.40 15.33
CA GLY A 344 0.48 -6.23 15.91
C GLY A 344 0.08 -5.97 17.36
N GLN A 345 -1.22 -6.00 17.66
CA GLN A 345 -1.76 -5.80 19.01
C GLN A 345 -1.57 -7.00 19.93
N ALA A 346 -1.46 -8.23 19.39
CA ALA A 346 -1.21 -9.43 20.18
C ALA A 346 0.25 -9.56 20.64
N ILE A 347 1.20 -8.93 19.93
CA ILE A 347 2.63 -8.99 20.25
C ILE A 347 2.93 -8.32 21.61
N ASP A 348 2.30 -7.20 21.94
CA ASP A 348 2.61 -6.47 23.17
C ASP A 348 2.22 -7.25 24.45
N PRO A 349 1.02 -7.86 24.56
CA PRO A 349 0.69 -8.76 25.67
C PRO A 349 1.64 -9.95 25.78
N VAL A 350 2.07 -10.54 24.65
CA VAL A 350 3.01 -11.67 24.63
C VAL A 350 4.39 -11.23 25.12
N ALA A 351 4.88 -10.07 24.69
CA ALA A 351 6.16 -9.52 25.14
C ALA A 351 6.13 -9.21 26.65
N GLN A 352 5.03 -8.64 27.16
CA GLN A 352 4.86 -8.38 28.60
C GLN A 352 4.80 -9.68 29.42
N LEU A 353 4.15 -10.72 28.88
CA LEU A 353 4.10 -12.03 29.52
C LEU A 353 5.50 -12.66 29.64
N LEU A 354 6.29 -12.58 28.57
CA LEU A 354 7.67 -13.04 28.54
C LEU A 354 8.56 -12.24 29.50
N GLU A 355 8.43 -10.91 29.53
CA GLU A 355 9.14 -10.06 30.48
C GLU A 355 8.87 -10.48 31.92
N THR A 356 7.60 -10.72 32.25
CA THR A 356 7.18 -11.20 33.58
C THR A 356 7.76 -12.58 33.90
N ALA A 357 7.77 -13.50 32.93
CA ALA A 357 8.35 -14.83 33.10
C ALA A 357 9.88 -14.79 33.32
N TYR A 358 10.60 -13.93 32.61
CA TYR A 358 12.05 -13.79 32.74
C TYR A 358 12.45 -13.11 34.05
N VAL A 359 11.75 -12.04 34.45
CA VAL A 359 11.98 -11.38 35.74
C VAL A 359 11.60 -12.30 36.90
N GLY A 360 10.55 -13.12 36.73
CA GLY A 360 10.12 -14.10 37.74
C GLY A 360 11.18 -15.15 38.10
N ARG A 361 12.16 -15.40 37.22
CA ARG A 361 13.29 -16.30 37.51
C ARG A 361 14.40 -15.66 38.33
N LEU A 362 14.43 -14.33 38.46
CA LEU A 362 15.43 -13.62 39.26
C LEU A 362 15.11 -13.69 40.75
N GLY A 363 13.82 -13.69 41.10
CA GLY A 363 13.35 -13.82 42.46
C GLY A 363 11.97 -13.17 42.67
N PRO A 364 11.29 -13.49 43.78
CA PRO A 364 9.97 -12.94 44.08
C PRO A 364 10.01 -11.44 44.40
N VAL A 365 11.11 -10.94 44.98
CA VAL A 365 11.28 -9.51 45.31
C VAL A 365 11.43 -8.69 44.04
N GLU A 366 12.19 -9.17 43.06
CA GLU A 366 12.43 -8.54 41.76
C GLU A 366 11.15 -8.54 40.92
N LEU A 367 10.42 -9.65 40.89
CA LEU A 367 9.14 -9.77 40.19
C LEU A 367 8.09 -8.81 40.76
N ALA A 368 7.96 -8.76 42.09
CA ALA A 368 7.01 -7.88 42.74
C ALA A 368 7.41 -6.39 42.57
N SER A 369 8.72 -6.09 42.56
CA SER A 369 9.24 -4.75 42.29
C SER A 369 8.95 -4.29 40.86
N ALA A 370 9.13 -5.18 39.88
CA ALA A 370 8.79 -4.92 38.48
C ALA A 370 7.28 -4.70 38.29
N ALA A 371 6.44 -5.50 38.96
CA ALA A 371 4.99 -5.39 38.89
C ALA A 371 4.50 -4.01 39.37
N VAL A 372 4.94 -3.57 40.56
CA VAL A 372 4.56 -2.24 41.08
C VAL A 372 5.10 -1.12 40.19
N GLY A 373 6.34 -1.23 39.71
CA GLY A 373 6.92 -0.27 38.78
C GLY A 373 6.16 -0.18 37.45
N MET A 374 5.77 -1.30 36.87
CA MET A 374 4.95 -1.34 35.64
C MET A 374 3.56 -0.75 35.86
N SER A 375 2.93 -1.00 37.01
CA SER A 375 1.64 -0.39 37.35
C SER A 375 1.74 1.13 37.45
N VAL A 376 2.76 1.67 38.15
CA VAL A 376 2.99 3.13 38.24
C VAL A 376 3.24 3.73 36.87
N PHE A 377 4.14 3.13 36.08
CA PHE A 377 4.42 3.56 34.71
C PHE A 377 3.12 3.61 33.89
N ASN A 378 2.37 2.52 33.83
CA ASN A 378 1.15 2.43 33.02
C ASN A 378 0.05 3.42 33.44
N ILE A 379 -0.12 3.67 34.75
CA ILE A 379 -1.12 4.61 35.25
C ILE A 379 -0.77 6.03 34.81
N ILE A 380 0.48 6.43 35.02
CA ILE A 380 0.97 7.75 34.65
C ILE A 380 0.99 7.91 33.12
N SER A 381 1.47 6.91 32.38
CA SER A 381 1.44 6.93 30.90
C SER A 381 0.01 7.06 30.37
N LYS A 382 -0.97 6.36 30.93
CA LYS A 382 -2.37 6.50 30.48
C LYS A 382 -2.93 7.89 30.77
N LEU A 383 -2.55 8.51 31.88
CA LEU A 383 -2.97 9.87 32.24
C LEU A 383 -2.51 10.91 31.20
N PHE A 384 -1.28 10.77 30.68
CA PHE A 384 -0.73 11.68 29.68
C PHE A 384 -1.13 11.31 28.23
N ASN A 385 -1.22 10.02 27.91
CA ASN A 385 -1.41 9.55 26.53
C ASN A 385 -2.86 9.56 26.05
N ILE A 386 -3.85 9.32 26.91
CA ILE A 386 -5.26 9.28 26.50
C ILE A 386 -5.73 10.64 25.95
N PRO A 387 -5.47 11.79 26.65
CA PRO A 387 -5.82 13.10 26.11
C PRO A 387 -5.05 13.43 24.83
N LEU A 388 -3.76 13.11 24.77
CA LEU A 388 -2.93 13.35 23.59
C LEU A 388 -3.49 12.61 22.36
N LEU A 389 -3.85 11.34 22.50
CA LEU A 389 -4.41 10.55 21.40
C LEU A 389 -5.73 11.16 20.90
N SER A 390 -6.65 11.50 21.81
CA SER A 390 -7.94 12.11 21.43
C SER A 390 -7.79 13.47 20.73
N ILE A 391 -6.83 14.28 21.16
CA ILE A 391 -6.56 15.60 20.59
C ILE A 391 -5.88 15.48 19.23
N THR A 392 -4.84 14.64 19.13
CA THR A 392 -4.07 14.46 17.88
C THR A 392 -4.88 13.79 16.79
N THR A 393 -5.71 12.79 17.09
CA THR A 393 -6.60 12.17 16.09
C THR A 393 -7.59 13.17 15.51
N SER A 394 -8.10 14.08 16.35
CA SER A 394 -9.06 15.11 15.92
C SER A 394 -8.41 16.17 15.04
N PHE A 395 -7.23 16.69 15.42
CA PHE A 395 -6.49 17.66 14.60
C PHE A 395 -5.99 17.09 13.28
N VAL A 396 -5.60 15.82 13.24
CA VAL A 396 -5.21 15.15 11.99
C VAL A 396 -6.44 14.94 11.10
N ALA A 397 -7.57 14.51 11.65
CA ALA A 397 -8.82 14.36 10.89
C ALA A 397 -9.33 15.71 10.32
N GLU A 398 -9.26 16.78 11.11
CA GLU A 398 -9.67 18.12 10.69
C GLU A 398 -8.79 18.67 9.56
N ASP A 399 -7.45 18.56 9.68
CA ASP A 399 -6.50 19.05 8.66
C ASP A 399 -6.64 18.28 7.33
N VAL A 400 -6.92 16.97 7.40
CA VAL A 400 -7.24 16.15 6.21
C VAL A 400 -8.53 16.63 5.54
N SER A 401 -9.59 16.91 6.31
CA SER A 401 -10.87 17.37 5.76
C SER A 401 -10.82 18.77 5.10
N LYS A 402 -10.03 19.70 5.64
CA LYS A 402 -9.86 21.07 5.09
C LYS A 402 -9.05 21.07 3.79
N HIS A 403 -8.11 20.14 3.65
CA HIS A 403 -7.34 19.97 2.42
C HIS A 403 -8.13 19.29 1.28
N ASP A 404 -9.08 18.41 1.58
CA ASP A 404 -9.97 17.80 0.57
C ASP A 404 -11.02 18.78 0.03
N SER A 405 -11.51 19.69 0.87
CA SER A 405 -12.51 20.70 0.47
C SER A 405 -11.92 21.83 -0.38
N SER A 406 -10.61 22.11 -0.26
CA SER A 406 -9.91 23.11 -1.08
C SER A 406 -9.50 22.61 -2.46
N GLN A 407 -9.39 21.29 -2.69
CA GLN A 407 -9.18 20.71 -4.03
C GLN A 407 -10.46 20.65 -4.88
N SER A 408 -11.65 20.64 -4.27
CA SER A 408 -12.92 20.67 -5.02
C SER A 408 -13.34 22.06 -5.49
N ALA A 409 -12.73 23.14 -5.01
CA ALA A 409 -13.16 24.52 -5.28
C ALA A 409 -12.23 25.37 -6.15
N SER A 410 -11.01 24.92 -6.49
CA SER A 410 -10.07 25.70 -7.29
C SER A 410 -9.60 24.94 -8.53
N GLY A 411 -10.31 25.14 -9.63
CA GLY A 411 -9.77 24.89 -10.97
C GLY A 411 -8.80 25.99 -11.33
N ASN A 412 -7.49 25.79 -11.10
CA ASN A 412 -6.43 26.45 -11.85
C ASN A 412 -5.06 25.77 -11.65
N ILE A 413 -4.29 25.80 -12.73
CA ILE A 413 -3.14 24.96 -13.07
C ILE A 413 -1.83 25.54 -12.51
N SER A 414 -1.02 24.70 -11.82
CA SER A 414 0.46 24.67 -11.93
C SER A 414 1.02 23.56 -11.03
N GLY A 415 1.24 22.37 -11.58
CA GLY A 415 1.82 21.24 -10.86
C GLY A 415 3.34 21.17 -11.03
N LYS A 416 4.10 21.73 -10.07
CA LYS A 416 5.46 21.23 -9.78
C LYS A 416 5.31 19.93 -9.00
N VAL A 417 5.44 18.80 -9.68
CA VAL A 417 5.46 17.48 -9.05
C VAL A 417 6.85 17.25 -8.48
N GLY A 418 6.95 17.27 -7.14
CA GLY A 418 8.20 17.09 -6.41
C GLY A 418 8.15 17.48 -4.92
N GLU A 419 7.08 18.09 -4.43
CA GLU A 419 6.98 18.39 -3.00
C GLU A 419 6.29 17.26 -2.23
N ARG A 420 7.04 16.66 -1.31
CA ARG A 420 6.53 15.83 -0.21
C ARG A 420 5.26 16.48 0.34
N LYS A 421 4.14 15.76 0.35
CA LYS A 421 2.89 16.18 0.97
C LYS A 421 3.17 16.41 2.47
N ARG A 422 3.51 17.65 2.83
CA ARG A 422 3.67 18.05 4.23
C ARG A 422 2.27 18.24 4.78
N LEU A 423 1.83 17.31 5.62
CA LEU A 423 0.73 17.56 6.54
C LEU A 423 1.39 18.22 7.78
N PRO A 424 1.37 19.57 7.91
CA PRO A 424 1.99 20.25 9.05
C PRO A 424 1.41 19.77 10.39
N SER A 425 0.15 19.31 10.40
CA SER A 425 -0.50 18.68 11.56
C SER A 425 0.20 17.40 12.06
N ILE A 426 0.82 16.60 11.18
CA ILE A 426 1.57 15.40 11.61
C ILE A 426 2.86 15.82 12.32
N SER A 427 3.53 16.88 11.85
CA SER A 427 4.77 17.36 12.47
C SER A 427 4.52 17.99 13.84
N SER A 428 3.41 18.72 14.01
CA SER A 428 3.04 19.30 15.32
C SER A 428 2.56 18.23 16.29
N ALA A 429 1.81 17.21 15.83
CA ALA A 429 1.39 16.08 16.65
C ALA A 429 2.59 15.26 17.16
N LEU A 430 3.59 15.00 16.31
CA LEU A 430 4.82 14.30 16.70
C LEU A 430 5.67 15.10 17.69
N LEU A 431 5.77 16.42 17.50
CA LEU A 431 6.49 17.30 18.42
C LEU A 431 5.80 17.37 19.78
N LEU A 432 4.46 17.47 19.79
CA LEU A 432 3.66 17.44 21.01
C LEU A 432 3.81 16.11 21.74
N ALA A 433 3.76 14.99 21.01
CA ALA A 433 3.98 13.66 21.58
C ALA A 433 5.37 13.51 22.20
N ALA A 434 6.42 13.99 21.53
CA ALA A 434 7.78 13.96 22.08
C ALA A 434 7.90 14.84 23.35
N ALA A 435 7.32 16.03 23.35
CA ALA A 435 7.35 16.94 24.51
C ALA A 435 6.60 16.35 25.71
N ILE A 436 5.40 15.80 25.50
CA ILE A 436 4.63 15.14 26.56
C ILE A 436 5.37 13.92 27.09
N GLY A 437 5.97 13.10 26.23
CA GLY A 437 6.73 11.93 26.68
C GLY A 437 7.99 12.28 27.49
N VAL A 438 8.64 13.42 27.22
CA VAL A 438 9.74 13.92 28.05
C VAL A 438 9.24 14.41 29.42
N ILE A 439 8.10 15.12 29.45
CA ILE A 439 7.46 15.55 30.70
C ILE A 439 7.06 14.33 31.54
N GLU A 440 6.49 13.31 30.91
CA GLU A 440 6.14 12.03 31.55
C GLU A 440 7.37 11.34 32.14
N ALA A 441 8.47 11.24 31.39
CA ALA A 441 9.72 10.67 31.87
C ALA A 441 10.26 11.40 33.12
N LEU A 442 10.26 12.74 33.09
CA LEU A 442 10.72 13.55 34.22
C LEU A 442 9.82 13.38 35.45
N ALA A 443 8.51 13.36 35.25
CA ALA A 443 7.54 13.14 36.32
C ALA A 443 7.73 11.77 36.99
N LEU A 444 7.98 10.72 36.20
CA LEU A 444 8.24 9.37 36.70
C LEU A 444 9.59 9.24 37.42
N ILE A 445 10.65 9.86 36.91
CA ILE A 445 11.99 9.81 37.53
C ILE A 445 11.97 10.53 38.88
N LEU A 446 11.49 11.78 38.90
CA LEU A 446 11.46 12.63 40.09
C LEU A 446 10.42 12.15 41.10
N GLY A 447 9.27 11.68 40.63
CA GLY A 447 8.16 11.22 41.45
C GLY A 447 8.26 9.76 41.93
N SER A 448 9.22 8.98 41.41
CA SER A 448 9.34 7.53 41.66
C SER A 448 9.20 7.12 43.13
N GLY A 449 9.88 7.81 44.05
CA GLY A 449 9.81 7.50 45.48
C GLY A 449 8.42 7.75 46.09
N ILE A 450 7.79 8.86 45.74
CA ILE A 450 6.46 9.24 46.25
C ILE A 450 5.39 8.31 45.66
N LEU A 451 5.45 8.05 44.36
CA LEU A 451 4.51 7.19 43.64
C LEU A 451 4.57 5.75 44.16
N LEU A 452 5.76 5.22 44.44
CA LEU A 452 5.91 3.90 45.04
C LEU A 452 5.35 3.82 46.46
N ASN A 453 5.51 4.88 47.25
CA ASN A 453 4.94 4.95 48.59
C ASN A 453 3.40 4.99 48.56
N ILE A 454 2.82 5.74 47.61
CA ILE A 454 1.36 5.78 47.36
C ILE A 454 0.83 4.40 46.96
N MET A 455 1.62 3.62 46.21
CA MET A 455 1.28 2.24 45.83
C MET A 455 1.50 1.22 46.97
N GLY A 456 1.86 1.65 48.18
CA GLY A 456 2.02 0.81 49.36
C GLY A 456 3.42 0.23 49.57
N VAL A 457 4.43 0.66 48.80
CA VAL A 457 5.83 0.20 48.94
C VAL A 457 6.60 1.18 49.82
N SER A 458 6.59 0.93 51.13
CA SER A 458 7.29 1.78 52.11
C SER A 458 8.81 1.76 51.94
N HIS A 459 9.50 2.81 52.39
CA HIS A 459 10.96 2.93 52.30
C HIS A 459 11.74 1.83 53.05
N ALA A 460 11.11 1.14 54.01
CA ALA A 460 11.72 0.06 54.77
C ALA A 460 11.59 -1.32 54.09
N SER A 461 10.84 -1.42 52.99
CA SER A 461 10.64 -2.68 52.29
C SER A 461 11.85 -3.05 51.41
N ALA A 462 12.20 -4.34 51.37
CA ALA A 462 13.27 -4.85 50.50
C ALA A 462 13.00 -4.62 48.99
N MET A 463 11.75 -4.34 48.64
CA MET A 463 11.29 -4.07 47.27
C MET A 463 11.43 -2.59 46.85
N HIS A 464 11.61 -1.66 47.79
CA HIS A 464 11.58 -0.23 47.48
C HIS A 464 12.73 0.20 46.54
N ASN A 465 13.96 -0.23 46.83
CA ASN A 465 15.13 0.14 46.04
C ASN A 465 15.11 -0.50 44.62
N PRO A 466 14.84 -1.81 44.46
CA PRO A 466 14.70 -2.41 43.13
C PRO A 466 13.54 -1.81 42.32
N ALA A 467 12.39 -1.53 42.94
CA ALA A 467 11.24 -0.94 42.26
C ALA A 467 11.51 0.49 41.78
N ARG A 468 12.19 1.30 42.60
CA ARG A 468 12.59 2.66 42.24
C ARG A 468 13.56 2.66 41.06
N LEU A 469 14.60 1.82 41.12
CA LEU A 469 15.58 1.71 40.04
C LEU A 469 14.94 1.23 38.74
N PHE A 470 14.11 0.19 38.80
CA PHE A 470 13.36 -0.31 37.65
C PHE A 470 12.45 0.75 37.04
N LEU A 471 11.67 1.46 37.87
CA LEU A 471 10.76 2.52 37.42
C LEU A 471 11.51 3.71 36.80
N SER A 472 12.60 4.17 37.43
CA SER A 472 13.41 5.29 36.91
C SER A 472 14.08 4.95 35.59
N VAL A 473 14.55 3.69 35.41
CA VAL A 473 15.10 3.25 34.13
C VAL A 473 13.97 3.16 33.10
N ARG A 474 12.84 2.53 33.42
CA ARG A 474 11.67 2.40 32.52
C ARG A 474 11.14 3.75 32.02
N ALA A 475 11.16 4.77 32.87
CA ALA A 475 10.73 6.12 32.56
C ALA A 475 11.47 6.74 31.36
N LEU A 476 12.72 6.35 31.12
CA LEU A 476 13.50 6.80 29.95
C LEU A 476 12.90 6.35 28.61
N GLY A 477 12.07 5.30 28.61
CA GLY A 477 11.35 4.83 27.43
C GLY A 477 10.05 5.60 27.12
N ALA A 478 9.54 6.41 28.06
CA ALA A 478 8.27 7.12 27.89
C ALA A 478 8.19 7.98 26.59
N PRO A 479 9.23 8.75 26.19
CA PRO A 479 9.20 9.50 24.94
C PRO A 479 8.96 8.63 23.71
N ALA A 480 9.59 7.45 23.66
CA ALA A 480 9.43 6.53 22.54
C ALA A 480 8.04 5.90 22.51
N VAL A 481 7.49 5.56 23.68
CA VAL A 481 6.12 5.03 23.82
C VAL A 481 5.10 6.05 23.34
N VAL A 482 5.17 7.30 23.82
CA VAL A 482 4.21 8.36 23.47
C VAL A 482 4.23 8.67 21.97
N VAL A 483 5.43 8.75 21.36
CA VAL A 483 5.57 8.98 19.91
C VAL A 483 5.06 7.79 19.09
N SER A 484 5.31 6.56 19.53
CA SER A 484 4.84 5.34 18.84
C SER A 484 3.31 5.20 18.87
N LEU A 485 2.66 5.61 19.96
CA LEU A 485 1.21 5.60 20.11
C LEU A 485 0.51 6.57 19.14
N ALA A 486 1.14 7.72 18.84
CA ALA A 486 0.60 8.69 17.89
C ALA A 486 0.56 8.17 16.43
N ILE A 487 1.31 7.12 16.10
CA ILE A 487 1.46 6.59 14.73
C ILE A 487 0.69 5.27 14.51
N GLN A 488 0.33 4.53 15.58
CA GLN A 488 -0.21 3.16 15.55
C GLN A 488 0.62 2.21 14.67
N GLY A 489 1.62 1.56 15.26
CA GLY A 489 2.55 0.66 14.59
C GLY A 489 2.53 -0.79 15.09
N LEU A 490 3.03 -1.74 14.27
CA LEU A 490 3.26 -3.13 14.69
C LEU A 490 4.21 -3.19 15.89
N GLY A 491 3.79 -3.94 16.92
CA GLY A 491 4.33 -3.96 18.28
C GLY A 491 5.77 -4.47 18.45
N ASN A 492 6.17 -4.54 19.73
CA ASN A 492 7.54 -4.74 20.23
C ASN A 492 8.17 -6.13 19.96
N ILE A 493 8.23 -6.59 18.71
CA ILE A 493 8.85 -7.90 18.36
C ILE A 493 10.32 -7.96 18.81
N SER A 494 11.03 -6.84 18.77
CA SER A 494 12.42 -6.74 19.22
C SER A 494 12.59 -7.01 20.72
N ALA A 495 11.58 -6.77 21.55
CA ALA A 495 11.65 -7.04 23.00
C ALA A 495 11.83 -8.53 23.29
N VAL A 496 11.19 -9.41 22.51
CA VAL A 496 11.24 -10.88 22.69
C VAL A 496 12.68 -11.40 22.58
N VAL A 497 13.50 -10.79 21.71
CA VAL A 497 14.90 -11.17 21.49
C VAL A 497 15.84 -10.46 22.45
N LEU A 498 15.57 -9.19 22.77
CA LEU A 498 16.43 -8.38 23.63
C LEU A 498 16.35 -8.79 25.12
N LEU A 499 15.19 -9.27 25.58
CA LEU A 499 14.98 -9.69 26.97
C LEU A 499 15.97 -10.77 27.45
N PRO A 500 16.07 -11.96 26.81
CA PRO A 500 17.01 -13.00 27.25
C PRO A 500 18.48 -12.55 27.12
N PHE A 501 18.79 -11.70 26.13
CA PHE A 501 20.15 -11.19 25.91
C PHE A 501 20.61 -10.27 27.04
N PHE A 502 19.82 -9.27 27.42
CA PHE A 502 20.20 -8.32 28.48
C PHE A 502 20.11 -8.94 29.89
N VAL A 503 19.12 -9.81 30.14
CA VAL A 503 18.93 -10.41 31.47
C VAL A 503 19.97 -11.48 31.76
N TYR A 504 20.26 -12.39 30.81
CA TYR A 504 21.13 -13.54 31.05
C TYR A 504 22.51 -13.44 30.40
N SER A 505 22.63 -12.93 29.18
CA SER A 505 23.96 -12.87 28.51
C SER A 505 24.84 -11.75 29.09
N LEU A 506 24.24 -10.64 29.52
CA LEU A 506 24.96 -9.52 30.14
C LEU A 506 24.90 -9.54 31.68
N ASN A 507 24.18 -10.49 32.29
CA ASN A 507 24.00 -10.61 33.74
C ASN A 507 23.51 -9.31 34.43
N LEU A 508 22.71 -8.50 33.73
CA LEU A 508 22.21 -7.23 34.25
C LEU A 508 20.94 -7.38 35.11
N GLY A 509 20.40 -8.58 35.28
CA GLY A 509 19.26 -8.85 36.17
C GLY A 509 18.04 -7.96 35.86
N LEU A 510 17.44 -7.35 36.89
CA LEU A 510 16.22 -6.53 36.77
C LEU A 510 16.44 -5.25 35.93
N THR A 511 17.62 -4.64 35.97
CA THR A 511 17.94 -3.48 35.12
C THR A 511 18.12 -3.88 33.65
N GLY A 512 18.62 -5.10 33.40
CA GLY A 512 18.67 -5.69 32.06
C GLY A 512 17.29 -5.81 31.41
N ALA A 513 16.28 -6.23 32.18
CA ALA A 513 14.89 -6.31 31.70
C ALA A 513 14.34 -4.92 31.32
N ALA A 514 14.57 -3.91 32.16
CA ALA A 514 14.15 -2.54 31.86
C ALA A 514 14.83 -1.97 30.61
N LEU A 515 16.13 -2.21 30.44
CA LEU A 515 16.91 -1.75 29.26
C LEU A 515 16.49 -2.43 27.96
N ALA A 516 16.19 -3.73 27.99
CA ALA A 516 15.72 -4.48 26.82
C ALA A 516 14.43 -3.86 26.24
N THR A 517 13.49 -3.50 27.12
CA THR A 517 12.21 -2.91 26.71
C THR A 517 12.35 -1.46 26.24
N ILE A 518 13.28 -0.68 26.82
CA ILE A 518 13.57 0.67 26.31
C ILE A 518 14.18 0.58 24.91
N ALA A 519 15.17 -0.31 24.73
CA ALA A 519 15.79 -0.53 23.44
C ALA A 519 14.76 -0.97 22.38
N SER A 520 13.82 -1.86 22.73
CA SER A 520 12.76 -2.27 21.80
C SER A 520 11.84 -1.12 21.40
N GLN A 521 11.47 -0.26 22.36
CA GLN A 521 10.61 0.90 22.13
C GLN A 521 11.26 1.94 21.21
N TYR A 522 12.55 2.24 21.42
CA TYR A 522 13.28 3.17 20.55
C TYR A 522 13.50 2.60 19.14
N ILE A 523 13.77 1.30 19.01
CA ILE A 523 13.84 0.61 17.71
C ILE A 523 12.48 0.69 17.00
N GLY A 524 11.39 0.42 17.72
CA GLY A 524 10.02 0.54 17.20
C GLY A 524 9.71 1.96 16.72
N MET A 525 9.97 2.97 17.55
CA MET A 525 9.80 4.39 17.20
C MET A 525 10.60 4.76 15.93
N PHE A 526 11.86 4.34 15.83
CA PHE A 526 12.70 4.61 14.65
C PHE A 526 12.14 3.95 13.39
N LEU A 527 11.76 2.67 13.45
CA LEU A 527 11.19 1.95 12.31
C LEU A 527 9.86 2.56 11.85
N LEU A 528 9.03 3.03 12.78
CA LEU A 528 7.77 3.70 12.46
C LEU A 528 7.98 5.07 11.82
N LEU A 529 8.89 5.89 12.36
CA LEU A 529 9.26 7.17 11.75
C LEU A 529 9.91 6.97 10.37
N TRP A 530 10.72 5.93 10.21
CA TRP A 530 11.30 5.55 8.91
C TRP A 530 10.22 5.11 7.91
N SER A 531 9.27 4.27 8.33
CA SER A 531 8.14 3.84 7.50
C SER A 531 7.25 5.02 7.10
N LEU A 532 6.94 5.91 8.04
CA LEU A 532 6.17 7.13 7.81
C LEU A 532 6.90 8.09 6.84
N SER A 533 8.24 8.17 6.93
CA SER A 533 9.05 8.95 6.00
C SER A 533 9.02 8.44 4.55
N LYS A 534 8.70 7.14 4.35
CA LYS A 534 8.57 6.50 3.04
C LYS A 534 7.14 6.44 2.52
N ARG A 535 6.13 6.50 3.40
CA ARG A 535 4.70 6.37 3.05
C ARG A 535 3.89 7.49 3.70
N ALA A 536 3.87 8.67 3.09
CA ALA A 536 2.93 9.74 3.45
C ALA A 536 1.80 9.83 2.40
N VAL A 537 0.98 8.77 2.33
CA VAL A 537 -0.32 8.78 1.66
C VAL A 537 -1.29 8.03 2.56
N LEU A 538 -1.93 8.77 3.47
CA LEU A 538 -3.08 8.28 4.22
C LEU A 538 -4.32 8.67 3.42
N LEU A 539 -4.95 7.69 2.76
CA LEU A 539 -6.27 7.86 2.18
C LEU A 539 -7.32 7.66 3.29
N PRO A 540 -8.24 8.62 3.51
CA PRO A 540 -9.43 8.35 4.31
C PRO A 540 -10.44 7.53 3.48
N PRO A 541 -11.10 6.51 4.05
CA PRO A 541 -12.26 5.91 3.43
C PRO A 541 -13.45 6.89 3.50
N LYS A 542 -14.27 6.91 2.45
CA LYS A 542 -15.48 7.74 2.37
C LYS A 542 -16.57 7.14 3.26
N MET A 543 -17.10 7.95 4.17
CA MET A 543 -18.22 7.59 5.03
C MET A 543 -19.56 7.66 4.29
N LYS A 544 -19.88 6.65 3.48
CA LYS A 544 -21.26 6.21 3.21
C LYS A 544 -21.21 4.69 3.07
N ASP A 545 -22.12 4.02 3.77
CA ASP A 545 -22.30 2.56 3.87
C ASP A 545 -21.56 1.85 5.02
N LEU A 546 -21.67 2.40 6.24
CA LEU A 546 -21.38 1.64 7.46
C LEU A 546 -22.66 0.99 7.99
N GLU A 547 -22.81 -0.31 7.77
CA GLU A 547 -23.84 -1.12 8.44
C GLU A 547 -23.51 -1.26 9.93
N PHE A 548 -24.02 -0.32 10.73
CA PHE A 548 -23.87 -0.21 12.19
C PHE A 548 -24.15 -1.52 12.97
N VAL A 549 -25.07 -2.35 12.46
CA VAL A 549 -25.53 -3.58 13.11
C VAL A 549 -24.52 -4.74 12.98
N GLY A 550 -23.67 -4.74 11.96
CA GLY A 550 -22.67 -5.80 11.73
C GLY A 550 -21.52 -5.77 12.74
N TYR A 551 -21.06 -4.58 13.10
CA TYR A 551 -19.92 -4.39 14.01
C TYR A 551 -20.22 -4.82 15.44
N ILE A 552 -21.41 -4.48 15.95
CA ILE A 552 -21.86 -4.88 17.29
C ILE A 552 -21.94 -6.41 17.42
N LYS A 553 -22.46 -7.10 16.41
CA LYS A 553 -22.52 -8.58 16.38
C LYS A 553 -21.12 -9.21 16.36
N SER A 554 -20.18 -8.64 15.60
CA SER A 554 -18.80 -9.13 15.54
C SER A 554 -18.05 -8.94 16.86
N GLY A 555 -18.23 -7.81 17.53
CA GLY A 555 -17.61 -7.51 18.81
C GLY A 555 -18.07 -8.43 19.94
N VAL A 556 -19.38 -8.69 20.02
CA VAL A 556 -19.96 -9.63 20.99
C VAL A 556 -19.45 -11.05 20.75
N PHE A 557 -19.40 -11.50 19.48
CA PHE A 557 -18.88 -12.82 19.14
C PHE A 557 -17.40 -12.99 19.54
N VAL A 558 -16.56 -12.00 19.24
CA VAL A 558 -15.14 -12.01 19.63
C VAL A 558 -14.97 -11.98 21.15
N GLY A 559 -15.76 -11.16 21.86
CA GLY A 559 -15.74 -11.10 23.33
C GLY A 559 -16.14 -12.41 23.99
N ILE A 560 -17.17 -13.11 23.46
CA ILE A 560 -17.60 -14.43 23.95
C ILE A 560 -16.53 -15.49 23.64
N ALA A 561 -15.96 -15.49 22.45
CA ALA A 561 -14.89 -16.42 22.07
C ALA A 561 -13.66 -16.25 22.98
N LEU A 562 -13.27 -15.00 23.27
CA LEU A 562 -12.16 -14.69 24.17
C LEU A 562 -12.47 -15.12 25.62
N ALA A 563 -13.69 -14.89 26.10
CA ALA A 563 -14.13 -15.33 27.42
C ALA A 563 -14.00 -16.85 27.59
N LEU A 564 -14.47 -17.63 26.62
CA LEU A 564 -14.38 -19.10 26.63
C LEU A 564 -12.92 -19.57 26.58
N LEU A 565 -12.10 -18.95 25.73
CA LEU A 565 -10.70 -19.29 25.60
C LEU A 565 -9.92 -19.02 26.90
N LEU A 566 -10.13 -17.86 27.52
CA LEU A 566 -9.51 -17.53 28.80
C LEU A 566 -9.98 -18.47 29.90
N PHE A 567 -11.29 -18.73 30.02
CA PHE A 567 -11.84 -19.61 31.04
C PHE A 567 -11.21 -21.03 31.01
N VAL A 568 -11.02 -21.59 29.81
CA VAL A 568 -10.43 -22.93 29.62
C VAL A 568 -8.90 -22.92 29.80
N SER A 569 -8.20 -21.86 29.37
CA SER A 569 -6.73 -21.82 29.35
C SER A 569 -6.10 -21.32 30.65
N PHE A 570 -6.81 -20.51 31.45
CA PHE A 570 -6.22 -19.78 32.57
C PHE A 570 -5.62 -20.68 33.65
N GLY A 571 -6.25 -21.83 33.94
CA GLY A 571 -5.73 -22.78 34.91
C GLY A 571 -4.34 -23.33 34.52
N ARG A 572 -4.17 -23.67 33.24
CA ARG A 572 -2.87 -24.13 32.70
C ARG A 572 -1.87 -22.98 32.55
N LEU A 573 -2.35 -21.77 32.28
CA LEU A 573 -1.51 -20.58 32.20
C LEU A 573 -0.89 -20.24 33.56
N ALA A 574 -1.67 -20.31 34.64
CA ALA A 574 -1.21 -20.00 35.99
C ALA A 574 -0.07 -20.94 36.46
N GLU A 575 -0.13 -22.21 36.06
CA GLU A 575 0.90 -23.23 36.37
C GLU A 575 2.26 -22.95 35.70
N ILE A 576 2.29 -22.14 34.64
CA ILE A 576 3.54 -21.69 33.99
C ILE A 576 4.29 -20.69 34.90
N PHE A 577 3.56 -19.88 35.68
CA PHE A 577 4.15 -18.81 36.49
C PHE A 577 4.43 -19.21 37.93
N SER A 578 3.65 -20.13 38.50
CA SER A 578 3.85 -20.61 39.86
C SER A 578 3.44 -22.06 40.02
N LYS A 579 4.23 -22.80 40.80
CA LYS A 579 3.91 -24.18 41.24
C LYS A 579 3.32 -24.23 42.65
N ASP A 580 3.17 -23.08 43.31
CA ASP A 580 2.64 -23.00 44.67
C ASP A 580 1.10 -23.17 44.64
N PRO A 581 0.55 -24.21 45.30
CA PRO A 581 -0.89 -24.48 45.30
C PRO A 581 -1.72 -23.34 45.94
N MET A 582 -1.17 -22.62 46.92
CA MET A 582 -1.85 -21.47 47.55
C MET A 582 -1.99 -20.30 46.55
N VAL A 583 -0.95 -20.03 45.77
CA VAL A 583 -0.95 -18.98 44.75
C VAL A 583 -1.92 -19.32 43.61
N ILE A 584 -1.91 -20.57 43.15
CA ILE A 584 -2.82 -21.04 42.09
C ILE A 584 -4.29 -20.92 42.54
N GLN A 585 -4.59 -21.22 43.81
CA GLN A 585 -5.94 -21.12 44.35
C GLN A 585 -6.45 -19.66 44.39
N ILE A 586 -5.58 -18.71 44.77
CA ILE A 586 -5.90 -17.28 44.74
C ILE A 586 -6.11 -16.80 43.30
N VAL A 587 -5.23 -17.19 42.38
CA VAL A 587 -5.31 -16.82 40.96
C VAL A 587 -6.59 -17.37 40.31
N ARG A 588 -7.03 -18.58 40.66
CA ARG A 588 -8.29 -19.18 40.19
C ARG A 588 -9.52 -18.38 40.63
N SER A 589 -9.47 -17.66 41.75
CA SER A 589 -10.61 -16.84 42.22
C SER A 589 -10.93 -15.65 41.29
N GLY A 590 -9.95 -15.15 40.53
CA GLY A 590 -10.14 -14.04 39.59
C GLY A 590 -10.63 -14.44 38.19
N VAL A 591 -10.53 -15.73 37.82
CA VAL A 591 -10.81 -16.23 36.46
C VAL A 591 -12.22 -15.95 36.01
N LEU A 592 -13.17 -16.14 36.92
CA LEU A 592 -14.59 -15.97 36.62
C LEU A 592 -14.91 -14.51 36.31
N PHE A 593 -14.31 -13.57 37.04
CA PHE A 593 -14.46 -12.13 36.80
C PHE A 593 -13.79 -11.69 35.49
N VAL A 594 -12.56 -12.13 35.25
CA VAL A 594 -11.81 -11.78 34.03
C VAL A 594 -12.52 -12.34 32.80
N SER A 595 -13.03 -13.56 32.84
CA SER A 595 -13.69 -14.20 31.68
C SER A 595 -15.09 -13.62 31.45
N ALA A 596 -15.90 -13.47 32.50
CA ALA A 596 -17.28 -12.97 32.37
C ALA A 596 -17.35 -11.50 31.95
N SER A 597 -16.31 -10.71 32.23
CA SER A 597 -16.28 -9.28 31.84
C SER A 597 -15.87 -9.03 30.39
N GLN A 598 -15.29 -10.00 29.66
CA GLN A 598 -14.79 -9.75 28.30
C GLN A 598 -15.86 -9.27 27.30
N PRO A 599 -17.09 -9.83 27.26
CA PRO A 599 -18.14 -9.32 26.37
C PRO A 599 -18.57 -7.90 26.72
N ILE A 600 -18.64 -7.57 28.01
CA ILE A 600 -18.95 -6.22 28.52
C ILE A 600 -17.85 -5.25 28.11
N ASN A 601 -16.58 -5.65 28.26
CA ASN A 601 -15.43 -4.85 27.89
C ASN A 601 -15.42 -4.56 26.38
N ALA A 602 -15.67 -5.58 25.56
CA ALA A 602 -15.73 -5.42 24.10
C ALA A 602 -16.81 -4.42 23.69
N LEU A 603 -17.99 -4.50 24.29
CA LEU A 603 -19.08 -3.56 24.02
C LEU A 603 -18.76 -2.13 24.50
N ALA A 604 -18.21 -1.98 25.71
CA ALA A 604 -17.79 -0.67 26.22
C ALA A 604 -16.80 0.02 25.27
N PHE A 605 -15.76 -0.70 24.81
CA PHE A 605 -14.77 -0.13 23.88
C PHE A 605 -15.35 0.22 22.50
N ILE A 606 -16.33 -0.53 22.01
CA ILE A 606 -17.03 -0.21 20.75
C ILE A 606 -17.81 1.09 20.90
N PHE A 607 -18.57 1.24 22.00
CA PHE A 607 -19.33 2.47 22.25
C PHE A 607 -18.41 3.69 22.45
N ASP A 608 -17.29 3.54 23.16
CA ASP A 608 -16.31 4.62 23.30
C ASP A 608 -15.72 5.03 21.94
N GLY A 609 -15.36 4.05 21.11
CA GLY A 609 -14.86 4.31 19.75
C GLY A 609 -15.89 5.01 18.87
N LEU A 610 -17.18 4.68 19.01
CA LEU A 610 -18.27 5.33 18.29
C LEU A 610 -18.44 6.79 18.72
N HIS A 611 -18.48 7.06 20.03
CA HIS A 611 -18.64 8.41 20.56
C HIS A 611 -17.45 9.31 20.22
N PHE A 612 -16.22 8.78 20.24
CA PHE A 612 -15.04 9.48 19.73
C PHE A 612 -15.12 9.71 18.22
N GLY A 613 -15.64 8.75 17.45
CA GLY A 613 -15.84 8.90 16.01
C GLY A 613 -16.84 9.99 15.62
N VAL A 614 -17.89 10.19 16.43
CA VAL A 614 -18.90 11.26 16.23
C VAL A 614 -18.50 12.57 16.93
N SER A 615 -17.37 12.59 17.64
CA SER A 615 -16.84 13.77 18.37
C SER A 615 -17.74 14.28 19.51
N ASP A 616 -18.56 13.43 20.15
CA ASP A 616 -19.40 13.80 21.31
C ASP A 616 -18.59 13.80 22.63
N PHE A 617 -17.56 14.65 22.69
CA PHE A 617 -16.60 14.69 23.79
C PHE A 617 -17.20 15.17 25.12
N SER A 618 -18.20 16.05 25.08
CA SER A 618 -18.85 16.61 26.27
C SER A 618 -19.63 15.54 27.03
N TYR A 619 -20.36 14.69 26.29
CA TYR A 619 -21.06 13.55 26.87
C TYR A 619 -20.08 12.49 27.42
N SER A 620 -19.04 12.17 26.65
CA SER A 620 -18.01 11.21 27.08
C SER A 620 -17.31 11.66 28.37
N ALA A 621 -16.95 12.95 28.49
CA ALA A 621 -16.32 13.49 29.70
C ALA A 621 -17.25 13.42 30.93
N SER A 622 -18.50 13.87 30.77
CA SER A 622 -19.48 13.91 31.87
C SER A 622 -19.85 12.51 32.35
N SER A 623 -20.09 11.56 31.43
CA SER A 623 -20.40 10.18 31.76
C SER A 623 -19.22 9.48 32.46
N MET A 624 -17.99 9.66 31.99
CA MET A 624 -16.80 9.07 32.63
C MET A 624 -16.54 9.60 34.04
N MET A 625 -16.81 10.89 34.29
CA MET A 625 -16.71 11.45 35.65
C MET A 625 -17.71 10.79 36.60
N VAL A 626 -18.97 10.62 36.17
CA VAL A 626 -20.03 10.00 37.00
C VAL A 626 -19.73 8.52 37.24
N VAL A 627 -19.40 7.78 36.18
CA VAL A 627 -19.05 6.35 36.26
C VAL A 627 -17.82 6.14 37.15
N GLY A 628 -16.80 7.00 37.01
CA GLY A 628 -15.59 6.99 37.83
C GLY A 628 -15.88 7.27 39.31
N ALA A 629 -16.72 8.25 39.62
CA ALA A 629 -17.08 8.59 41.00
C ALA A 629 -17.82 7.44 41.70
N ILE A 630 -18.82 6.85 41.04
CA ILE A 630 -19.61 5.72 41.57
C ILE A 630 -18.70 4.51 41.81
N SER A 631 -17.84 4.18 40.85
CA SER A 631 -16.96 3.01 40.94
C SER A 631 -15.86 3.20 41.98
N SER A 632 -15.34 4.42 42.13
CA SER A 632 -14.34 4.75 43.16
C SER A 632 -14.93 4.66 44.56
N LEU A 633 -16.16 5.16 44.77
CA LEU A 633 -16.87 5.02 46.04
C LEU A 633 -17.10 3.54 46.40
N PHE A 634 -17.46 2.72 45.42
CA PHE A 634 -17.58 1.28 45.61
C PHE A 634 -16.24 0.62 45.98
N LEU A 635 -15.14 0.98 45.31
CA LEU A 635 -13.80 0.47 45.61
C LEU A 635 -13.24 0.95 46.95
N LEU A 636 -13.72 2.06 47.51
CA LEU A 636 -13.37 2.50 48.85
C LEU A 636 -14.10 1.67 49.93
N CYS A 637 -15.35 1.31 49.67
CA CYS A 637 -16.21 0.64 50.66
C CYS A 637 -16.14 -0.90 50.61
N ALA A 638 -16.00 -1.53 49.44
CA ALA A 638 -16.15 -2.97 49.28
C ALA A 638 -14.92 -3.83 49.66
N PRO A 639 -13.67 -3.45 49.34
CA PRO A 639 -12.49 -4.25 49.66
C PRO A 639 -12.25 -4.54 51.15
N PRO A 640 -12.55 -3.62 52.10
CA PRO A 640 -12.46 -3.92 53.53
C PRO A 640 -13.31 -5.11 54.00
N PHE A 641 -14.44 -5.39 53.32
CA PHE A 641 -15.36 -6.47 53.69
C PHE A 641 -15.18 -7.73 52.84
N PHE A 642 -14.93 -7.56 51.54
CA PHE A 642 -14.88 -8.67 50.57
C PHE A 642 -13.48 -9.00 50.08
N GLY A 643 -12.45 -8.30 50.57
CA GLY A 643 -11.07 -8.48 50.16
C GLY A 643 -10.89 -8.33 48.64
N LEU A 644 -10.15 -9.26 48.04
CA LEU A 644 -9.84 -9.26 46.60
C LEU A 644 -11.09 -9.34 45.71
N LEU A 645 -12.13 -10.05 46.14
CA LEU A 645 -13.41 -10.14 45.42
C LEU A 645 -14.10 -8.78 45.29
N GLY A 646 -14.00 -7.93 46.33
CA GLY A 646 -14.52 -6.57 46.31
C GLY A 646 -13.83 -5.68 45.26
N VAL A 647 -12.52 -5.87 45.05
CA VAL A 647 -11.74 -5.16 44.02
C VAL A 647 -12.19 -5.57 42.62
N TRP A 648 -12.34 -6.88 42.37
CA TRP A 648 -12.82 -7.39 41.07
C TRP A 648 -14.25 -6.97 40.76
N ALA A 649 -15.13 -6.97 41.76
CA ALA A 649 -16.50 -6.48 41.62
C ALA A 649 -16.54 -4.99 41.25
N GLY A 650 -15.66 -4.16 41.84
CA GLY A 650 -15.57 -2.74 41.50
C GLY A 650 -15.10 -2.48 40.08
N LEU A 651 -14.14 -3.28 39.58
CA LEU A 651 -13.69 -3.22 38.18
C LEU A 651 -14.79 -3.65 37.20
N ALA A 652 -15.53 -4.72 37.53
CA ALA A 652 -16.66 -5.17 36.72
C ALA A 652 -17.80 -4.14 36.69
N LEU A 653 -18.08 -3.49 37.84
CA LEU A 653 -19.04 -2.40 37.94
C LEU A 653 -18.65 -1.22 37.05
N PHE A 654 -17.38 -0.81 37.09
CA PHE A 654 -16.86 0.28 36.26
C PHE A 654 -17.11 0.02 34.77
N MET A 655 -16.73 -1.16 34.26
CA MET A 655 -16.90 -1.50 32.84
C MET A 655 -18.36 -1.64 32.44
N SER A 656 -19.22 -2.15 33.33
CA SER A 656 -20.66 -2.29 33.09
C SER A 656 -21.36 -0.94 33.02
N LEU A 657 -21.07 -0.04 33.95
CA LEU A 657 -21.61 1.33 33.94
C LEU A 657 -21.13 2.10 32.70
N ARG A 658 -19.89 1.87 32.26
CA ARG A 658 -19.33 2.44 31.03
C ARG A 658 -20.08 1.98 29.78
N MET A 659 -20.34 0.68 29.66
CA MET A 659 -21.15 0.11 28.59
C MET A 659 -22.57 0.68 28.59
N THR A 660 -23.22 0.73 29.74
CA THR A 660 -24.60 1.22 29.87
C THR A 660 -24.71 2.70 29.49
N ALA A 661 -23.77 3.54 29.96
CA ALA A 661 -23.72 4.94 29.56
C ALA A 661 -23.53 5.08 28.05
N GLY A 662 -22.59 4.33 27.46
CA GLY A 662 -22.37 4.32 26.02
C GLY A 662 -23.58 3.88 25.19
N PHE A 663 -24.39 2.94 25.71
CA PHE A 663 -25.60 2.45 25.05
C PHE A 663 -26.82 3.39 25.18
N MET A 664 -26.91 4.13 26.29
CA MET A 664 -28.05 5.03 26.56
C MET A 664 -28.06 6.31 25.72
N ARG A 665 -26.95 6.63 25.04
CA ARG A 665 -26.75 7.82 24.21
C ARG A 665 -26.66 7.44 22.75
#